data_AF-A0A6M0S9V8-F1
#
_entry.id   AF-A0A6M0S9V8-F1
#
_cell.length_a   1.000
_cell.length_b   1.000
_cell.length_c   1.000
_cell.angle_alpha   90.00
_cell.angle_beta   90.00
_cell.angle_gamma   90.00
#
_symmetry.space_group_name_H-M   'P 1'
#
loop_
_entity.id
_entity.type
_entity.pdbx_description
1 polymer ?
#
loop_
_entity_poly.entity_id
_entity_poly.type
_entity_poly.pdbx_seq_one_letter_code
_entity_poly.pdbx_strand_id
1 'polypeptide(L)'
;MLDNGTRNYPNAAEDLLQQAVQGLLKLMLGQVLKERYQLVRVLGAGGFGQTYVARDLFQPQTPECVVKQLKPASNDATFLKVARRLFDTEVSTLRRLGTHSCIPKLLDSFEEQQEFYLVQELIDGESLGDEIRRAGRLSEDQIITLLQETLGILKFVHDNRVIHRDLKPDNLIRRKSDNKLCLIDFGAVKEIRTQLVNSELTSLTVGVGTQGYTPSEQLAGKPRLSSDIFALGMTAIHALTGRAPTDLPDDMSSLELRWEEYANISPGLKYLLKKMVRHYFYQRYQSVAEVLYDLGHLDELAEKADQLTVAETFLPQATVWQPSRKESIRAVAIATAVTSVLILGFRQLQAFVPLELQVYDGLVAYQRDLGPDPRILLVGINEQDLNNQQRDSPSDQSIADALEIIQSHQPATIGLDLHRNFPIGEGRAALARSLTADNIIGITKLGDFQGERIPPPPELRPEQVSFNDFPLDPDGKIRRNLLYASLSTDEDAEVHISFGLLVAMHYLEKQHGLQPAPGDREDEFLKLGDTGFKLMNSTFGGYQSVDAAGYQIPITYRSPTQLAQRVSLTDILTDAVDPELITNKVVLIGTTAYTSTDKFFTPYTLRSDISDENYLMSGVEVHLHMVSQFLSAVLDDYPLPWAWPDGAEIAWIIVWASGGSWLTWQLRKRRYLLLAYGIGVVAIAGTTVLFFLTNAWVPVVAPLAAFTVASGSLLAYRRYRQRYPRLR
;
A
#
# COMPACT_ATOMS: atom_id res chain seq x y z
N MET A 1 49.49 17.91 2.21
CA MET A 1 49.21 16.46 2.16
C MET A 1 48.52 16.11 3.45
N LEU A 2 47.19 16.15 3.44
CA LEU A 2 46.36 15.82 4.60
C LEU A 2 45.51 14.62 4.18
N ASP A 3 45.73 13.52 4.91
CA ASP A 3 45.11 12.23 4.80
C ASP A 3 43.77 12.28 5.56
N ASN A 4 42.66 11.96 4.89
CA ASN A 4 41.34 11.87 5.50
C ASN A 4 40.80 10.45 5.26
N GLY A 5 40.98 9.61 6.29
CA GLY A 5 40.41 8.28 6.35
C GLY A 5 38.89 8.31 6.55
N THR A 6 38.18 7.79 5.57
CA THR A 6 36.79 7.33 5.73
C THR A 6 36.80 5.86 6.13
N ARG A 7 36.57 5.57 7.42
CA ARG A 7 36.19 4.24 7.91
C ARG A 7 34.76 3.93 7.42
N ASN A 8 34.65 2.97 6.51
CA ASN A 8 33.38 2.30 6.21
C ASN A 8 33.03 1.34 7.36
N TYR A 9 31.86 1.52 7.97
CA TYR A 9 31.11 0.44 8.60
C TYR A 9 29.90 0.16 7.71
N PRO A 10 29.77 -1.06 7.19
CA PRO A 10 28.65 -1.90 7.63
C PRO A 10 29.14 -3.34 7.88
N ASN A 11 28.50 -4.04 8.83
CA ASN A 11 28.35 -5.52 8.91
C ASN A 11 28.04 -6.04 10.32
N ALA A 12 28.15 -5.22 11.37
CA ALA A 12 27.90 -5.71 12.74
C ALA A 12 26.44 -6.14 12.97
N ALA A 13 25.46 -5.46 12.36
CA ALA A 13 24.04 -5.79 12.52
C ALA A 13 23.62 -7.06 11.77
N GLU A 14 24.15 -7.31 10.57
CA GLU A 14 23.89 -8.55 9.80
C GLU A 14 24.60 -9.76 10.40
N ASP A 15 25.85 -9.60 10.87
CA ASP A 15 26.58 -10.67 11.57
C ASP A 15 25.94 -11.01 12.93
N LEU A 16 25.44 -10.02 13.67
CA LEU A 16 24.69 -10.25 14.92
C LEU A 16 23.34 -10.94 14.66
N LEU A 17 22.64 -10.63 13.56
CA LEU A 17 21.39 -11.29 13.18
C LEU A 17 21.63 -12.73 12.72
N GLN A 18 22.71 -12.99 11.95
CA GLN A 18 23.09 -14.35 11.58
C GLN A 18 23.59 -15.17 12.78
N GLN A 19 24.34 -14.58 13.71
CA GLN A 19 24.78 -15.24 14.94
C GLN A 19 23.62 -15.48 15.93
N ALA A 20 22.66 -14.56 16.03
CA ALA A 20 21.45 -14.74 16.84
C ALA A 20 20.53 -15.81 16.26
N VAL A 21 20.36 -15.88 14.93
CA VAL A 21 19.62 -16.93 14.23
C VAL A 21 20.30 -18.29 14.40
N GLN A 22 21.64 -18.36 14.29
CA GLN A 22 22.41 -19.57 14.57
C GLN A 22 22.36 -19.98 16.06
N GLY A 23 22.32 -19.02 16.99
CA GLY A 23 22.17 -19.24 18.43
C GLY A 23 20.78 -19.77 18.82
N LEU A 24 19.72 -19.24 18.21
CA LEU A 24 18.35 -19.73 18.36
C LEU A 24 18.16 -21.13 17.74
N LEU A 25 18.78 -21.40 16.60
CA LEU A 25 18.81 -22.74 15.97
C LEU A 25 19.51 -23.77 16.86
N LYS A 26 20.51 -23.36 17.65
CA LYS A 26 21.24 -24.22 18.58
C LYS A 26 20.46 -24.55 19.87
N LEU A 27 19.48 -23.72 20.24
CA LEU A 27 18.57 -23.94 21.39
C LEU A 27 17.46 -24.96 21.12
N MET A 28 17.12 -25.24 19.85
CA MET A 28 16.09 -26.22 19.47
C MET A 28 16.64 -27.64 19.24
N LEU A 29 17.95 -27.80 19.07
CA LEU A 29 18.59 -29.10 18.90
C LEU A 29 18.66 -29.82 20.26
N GLY A 30 18.14 -31.05 20.33
CA GLY A 30 17.95 -31.80 21.57
C GLY A 30 16.53 -31.72 22.15
N GLN A 31 15.66 -30.84 21.63
CA GLN A 31 14.23 -30.84 21.96
C GLN A 31 13.60 -32.16 21.50
N VAL A 32 12.71 -32.69 22.34
CA VAL A 32 11.94 -33.90 22.05
C VAL A 32 10.52 -33.49 21.72
N LEU A 33 10.09 -33.71 20.47
CA LEU A 33 8.72 -33.47 20.01
C LEU A 33 7.88 -34.71 20.26
N LYS A 34 6.62 -34.52 20.71
CA LYS A 34 5.69 -35.62 21.04
C LYS A 34 6.31 -36.67 21.98
N GLU A 35 7.21 -36.25 22.86
CA GLU A 35 7.97 -37.12 23.79
C GLU A 35 8.74 -38.28 23.11
N ARG A 36 8.87 -38.27 21.78
CA ARG A 36 9.36 -39.40 20.98
C ARG A 36 10.44 -39.01 19.98
N TYR A 37 10.34 -37.85 19.35
CA TYR A 37 11.24 -37.46 18.26
C TYR A 37 12.25 -36.43 18.76
N GLN A 38 13.48 -36.86 19.02
CA GLN A 38 14.56 -35.96 19.41
C GLN A 38 15.18 -35.30 18.18
N LEU A 39 15.14 -33.98 18.09
CA LEU A 39 15.74 -33.23 16.98
C LEU A 39 17.28 -33.28 17.06
N VAL A 40 17.92 -33.81 16.01
CA VAL A 40 19.36 -34.07 15.94
C VAL A 40 20.10 -32.97 15.17
N ARG A 41 19.56 -32.55 14.01
CA ARG A 41 20.11 -31.46 13.19
C ARG A 41 19.04 -30.81 12.31
N VAL A 42 19.26 -29.57 11.90
CA VAL A 42 18.40 -28.86 10.94
C VAL A 42 18.83 -29.23 9.51
N LEU A 43 17.88 -29.62 8.65
CA LEU A 43 18.10 -29.88 7.22
C LEU A 43 17.82 -28.65 6.35
N GLY A 44 16.89 -27.80 6.77
CA GLY A 44 16.55 -26.57 6.05
C GLY A 44 15.47 -25.75 6.75
N ALA A 45 15.50 -24.44 6.55
CA ALA A 45 14.52 -23.49 7.07
C ALA A 45 13.96 -22.63 5.92
N GLY A 46 12.65 -22.41 5.88
CA GLY A 46 11.99 -21.59 4.85
C GLY A 46 10.72 -20.90 5.36
N GLY A 47 10.08 -20.09 4.51
CA GLY A 47 8.91 -19.29 4.88
C GLY A 47 7.63 -20.06 5.24
N PHE A 48 7.66 -21.41 5.24
CA PHE A 48 6.53 -22.30 5.55
C PHE A 48 6.80 -23.19 6.77
N GLY A 49 7.97 -23.07 7.39
CA GLY A 49 8.39 -23.88 8.52
C GLY A 49 9.81 -24.44 8.37
N GLN A 50 10.15 -25.40 9.21
CA GLN A 50 11.51 -25.93 9.37
C GLN A 50 11.54 -27.45 9.18
N THR A 51 12.64 -27.96 8.63
CA THR A 51 12.85 -29.40 8.43
C THR A 51 14.07 -29.85 9.23
N TYR A 52 13.90 -30.92 10.00
CA TYR A 52 14.91 -31.47 10.90
C TYR A 52 15.17 -32.94 10.58
N VAL A 53 16.37 -33.42 10.92
CA VAL A 53 16.60 -34.84 11.21
C VAL A 53 16.28 -35.09 12.67
N ALA A 54 15.54 -36.16 12.97
CA ALA A 54 15.22 -36.57 14.31
C ALA A 54 15.48 -38.06 14.54
N ARG A 55 15.74 -38.43 15.80
CA ARG A 55 15.82 -39.83 16.25
C ARG A 55 14.53 -40.20 16.96
N ASP A 56 13.98 -41.36 16.61
CA ASP A 56 12.85 -41.96 17.32
C ASP A 56 13.36 -42.62 18.61
N LEU A 57 13.03 -42.02 19.77
CA LEU A 57 13.45 -42.49 21.08
C LEU A 57 12.73 -43.78 21.50
N PHE A 58 11.56 -44.07 20.94
CA PHE A 58 10.79 -45.27 21.25
C PHE A 58 11.23 -46.46 20.40
N GLN A 59 11.89 -46.19 19.28
CA GLN A 59 12.50 -47.21 18.41
C GLN A 59 13.97 -46.87 18.13
N PRO A 60 14.85 -46.91 19.14
CA PRO A 60 16.23 -46.43 19.01
C PRO A 60 17.09 -47.22 18.01
N GLN A 61 16.62 -48.39 17.58
CA GLN A 61 17.25 -49.22 16.54
C GLN A 61 16.79 -48.85 15.11
N THR A 62 15.83 -47.93 14.96
CA THR A 62 15.39 -47.45 13.65
C THR A 62 16.32 -46.34 13.14
N PRO A 63 16.52 -46.24 11.81
CA PRO A 63 17.26 -45.14 11.22
C PRO A 63 16.67 -43.78 11.60
N GLU A 64 17.48 -42.73 11.52
CA GLU A 64 17.02 -41.36 11.69
C GLU A 64 15.88 -41.02 10.70
N CYS A 65 15.00 -40.11 11.10
CA CYS A 65 13.83 -39.70 10.32
C CYS A 65 13.85 -38.20 10.04
N VAL A 66 13.06 -37.75 9.07
CA VAL A 66 12.89 -36.35 8.73
C VAL A 66 11.62 -35.83 9.40
N VAL A 67 11.71 -34.76 10.18
CA VAL A 67 10.56 -34.06 10.78
C VAL A 67 10.39 -32.71 10.09
N LYS A 68 9.23 -32.51 9.46
CA LYS A 68 8.85 -31.23 8.85
C LYS A 68 7.80 -30.54 9.71
N GLN A 69 8.16 -29.39 10.23
CA GLN A 69 7.28 -28.48 10.94
C GLN A 69 6.64 -27.52 9.95
N LEU A 70 5.33 -27.36 10.05
CA LEU A 70 4.51 -26.47 9.23
C LEU A 70 3.85 -25.45 10.15
N LYS A 71 4.25 -24.19 10.02
CA LYS A 71 3.74 -23.11 10.86
C LYS A 71 2.58 -22.39 10.18
N PRO A 72 1.40 -22.30 10.83
CA PRO A 72 0.30 -21.47 10.34
C PRO A 72 0.72 -20.00 10.18
N ALA A 73 0.21 -19.32 9.16
CA ALA A 73 0.47 -17.89 8.96
C ALA A 73 -0.34 -16.97 9.92
N SER A 74 -1.34 -17.52 10.60
CA SER A 74 -2.18 -16.85 11.58
C SER A 74 -2.68 -17.84 12.63
N ASN A 75 -2.87 -17.37 13.86
CA ASN A 75 -3.44 -18.14 14.97
C ASN A 75 -4.96 -17.97 15.09
N ASP A 76 -5.61 -17.36 14.08
CA ASP A 76 -7.06 -17.26 14.03
C ASP A 76 -7.74 -18.65 14.02
N ALA A 77 -8.84 -18.79 14.75
CA ALA A 77 -9.53 -20.06 14.91
C ALA A 77 -10.15 -20.58 13.60
N THR A 78 -10.54 -19.69 12.69
CA THR A 78 -11.05 -20.07 11.36
C THR A 78 -9.90 -20.49 10.45
N PHE A 79 -8.79 -19.75 10.50
CA PHE A 79 -7.56 -20.09 9.78
C PHE A 79 -7.00 -21.47 10.18
N LEU A 80 -6.92 -21.75 11.49
CA LEU A 80 -6.42 -23.03 12.01
C LEU A 80 -7.29 -24.23 11.61
N LYS A 81 -8.62 -24.06 11.53
CA LYS A 81 -9.53 -25.11 11.05
C LYS A 81 -9.26 -25.48 9.58
N VAL A 82 -9.03 -24.48 8.72
CA VAL A 82 -8.72 -24.71 7.31
C VAL A 82 -7.32 -25.32 7.17
N ALA A 83 -6.33 -24.83 7.91
CA ALA A 83 -4.98 -25.38 7.93
C ALA A 83 -4.97 -26.87 8.34
N ARG A 84 -5.71 -27.25 9.39
CA ARG A 84 -5.84 -28.64 9.84
C ARG A 84 -6.44 -29.54 8.75
N ARG A 85 -7.51 -29.10 8.07
CA ARG A 85 -8.12 -29.87 6.97
C ARG A 85 -7.14 -30.09 5.81
N LEU A 86 -6.37 -29.07 5.44
CA LEU A 86 -5.35 -29.18 4.39
C LEU A 86 -4.21 -30.10 4.81
N PHE A 87 -3.77 -30.01 6.07
CA PHE A 87 -2.77 -30.90 6.66
C PHE A 87 -3.22 -32.37 6.63
N ASP A 88 -4.46 -32.68 7.04
CA ASP A 88 -5.00 -34.05 7.00
C ASP A 88 -5.08 -34.60 5.57
N THR A 89 -5.44 -33.74 4.62
CA THR A 89 -5.45 -34.08 3.18
C THR A 89 -4.06 -34.45 2.70
N GLU A 90 -3.04 -33.71 3.13
CA GLU A 90 -1.64 -33.99 2.79
C GLU A 90 -1.13 -35.29 3.40
N VAL A 91 -1.41 -35.52 4.69
CA VAL A 91 -1.10 -36.78 5.39
C VAL A 91 -1.68 -37.97 4.61
N SER A 92 -2.93 -37.88 4.15
CA SER A 92 -3.57 -38.94 3.37
C SER A 92 -2.88 -39.19 2.02
N THR A 93 -2.42 -38.11 1.37
CA THR A 93 -1.74 -38.17 0.07
C THR A 93 -0.36 -38.81 0.22
N LEU A 94 0.43 -38.37 1.19
CA LEU A 94 1.77 -38.90 1.47
C LEU A 94 1.74 -40.37 1.91
N ARG A 95 0.74 -40.77 2.71
CA ARG A 95 0.54 -42.20 3.06
C ARG A 95 0.31 -43.06 1.83
N ARG A 96 -0.49 -42.59 0.87
CA ARG A 96 -0.74 -43.32 -0.38
C ARG A 96 0.51 -43.39 -1.25
N LEU A 97 1.22 -42.28 -1.39
CA LEU A 97 2.40 -42.20 -2.27
C LEU A 97 3.64 -42.92 -1.70
N GLY A 98 3.79 -42.99 -0.37
CA GLY A 98 4.89 -43.69 0.31
C GLY A 98 4.90 -45.21 0.11
N THR A 99 3.94 -45.77 -0.63
CA THR A 99 4.00 -47.17 -1.09
C THR A 99 5.05 -47.40 -2.18
N HIS A 100 5.49 -46.32 -2.86
CA HIS A 100 6.54 -46.38 -3.87
C HIS A 100 7.94 -46.34 -3.24
N SER A 101 8.85 -47.20 -3.69
CA SER A 101 10.18 -47.36 -3.09
C SER A 101 11.13 -46.16 -3.22
N CYS A 102 10.81 -45.23 -4.12
CA CYS A 102 11.56 -43.99 -4.37
C CYS A 102 10.82 -42.73 -3.88
N ILE A 103 9.80 -42.88 -3.02
CA ILE A 103 9.12 -41.78 -2.33
C ILE A 103 9.21 -42.07 -0.82
N PRO A 104 9.65 -41.13 0.03
CA PRO A 104 9.77 -41.35 1.47
C PRO A 104 8.44 -41.78 2.11
N LYS A 105 8.49 -42.82 2.94
CA LYS A 105 7.32 -43.25 3.72
C LYS A 105 6.97 -42.21 4.78
N LEU A 106 5.68 -41.93 4.95
CA LEU A 106 5.20 -41.20 6.12
C LEU A 106 5.18 -42.15 7.33
N LEU A 107 5.97 -41.84 8.36
CA LEU A 107 6.12 -42.62 9.58
C LEU A 107 5.12 -42.19 10.66
N ASP A 108 4.92 -40.88 10.81
CA ASP A 108 3.99 -40.29 11.79
C ASP A 108 3.53 -38.89 11.33
N SER A 109 2.47 -38.39 11.93
CA SER A 109 1.95 -37.04 11.73
C SER A 109 1.25 -36.59 13.01
N PHE A 110 1.53 -35.38 13.49
CA PHE A 110 0.92 -34.88 14.72
C PHE A 110 0.80 -33.36 14.74
N GLU A 111 0.00 -32.87 15.68
CA GLU A 111 -0.15 -31.45 15.99
C GLU A 111 0.30 -31.22 17.43
N GLU A 112 1.15 -30.23 17.66
CA GLU A 112 1.64 -29.85 18.98
C GLU A 112 1.75 -28.31 19.03
N GLN A 113 1.20 -27.69 20.07
CA GLN A 113 1.20 -26.22 20.22
C GLN A 113 0.63 -25.44 19.01
N GLN A 114 -0.42 -25.97 18.37
CA GLN A 114 -1.05 -25.42 17.14
C GLN A 114 -0.14 -25.40 15.91
N GLU A 115 0.98 -26.12 15.94
CA GLU A 115 1.86 -26.35 14.80
C GLU A 115 1.72 -27.79 14.32
N PHE A 116 1.90 -28.00 13.01
CA PHE A 116 1.68 -29.29 12.38
C PHE A 116 2.99 -29.94 11.98
N TYR A 117 3.14 -31.24 12.23
CA TYR A 117 4.38 -31.97 12.05
C TYR A 117 4.19 -33.22 11.18
N LEU A 118 5.01 -33.38 10.14
CA LEU A 118 5.10 -34.60 9.33
C LEU A 118 6.42 -35.32 9.59
N VAL A 119 6.37 -36.60 9.92
CA VAL A 119 7.55 -37.44 10.13
C VAL A 119 7.68 -38.42 8.97
N GLN A 120 8.82 -38.39 8.27
CA GLN A 120 9.09 -39.16 7.07
C GLN A 120 10.38 -39.98 7.19
N GLU A 121 10.48 -41.03 6.38
CA GLU A 121 11.72 -41.78 6.18
C GLU A 121 12.84 -40.84 5.68
N LEU A 122 14.03 -40.94 6.27
CA LEU A 122 15.22 -40.26 5.76
C LEU A 122 15.82 -41.08 4.62
N ILE A 123 15.97 -40.47 3.45
CA ILE A 123 16.70 -41.08 2.33
C ILE A 123 18.18 -40.72 2.48
N ASP A 124 19.01 -41.72 2.80
CA ASP A 124 20.46 -41.54 2.85
C ASP A 124 21.05 -41.48 1.42
N GLY A 125 21.48 -40.29 1.02
CA GLY A 125 21.85 -40.00 -0.37
C GLY A 125 22.46 -38.61 -0.57
N GLU A 126 22.92 -38.35 -1.79
CA GLU A 126 23.36 -37.03 -2.27
C GLU A 126 22.21 -36.39 -3.08
N SER A 127 21.96 -35.09 -2.92
CA SER A 127 20.95 -34.42 -3.76
C SER A 127 21.45 -34.27 -5.21
N LEU A 128 20.56 -34.28 -6.20
CA LEU A 128 20.96 -34.00 -7.59
C LEU A 128 21.56 -32.60 -7.72
N GLY A 129 21.12 -31.64 -6.90
CA GLY A 129 21.73 -30.31 -6.84
C GLY A 129 23.21 -30.35 -6.46
N ASP A 130 23.57 -31.15 -5.45
CA ASP A 130 24.97 -31.39 -5.06
C ASP A 130 25.75 -32.14 -6.13
N GLU A 131 25.12 -33.15 -6.75
CA GLU A 131 25.71 -33.91 -7.86
C GLU A 131 26.08 -32.98 -9.04
N ILE A 132 25.18 -32.06 -9.42
CA ILE A 132 25.42 -31.07 -10.48
C ILE A 132 26.52 -30.09 -10.06
N ARG A 133 26.50 -29.57 -8.83
CA ARG A 133 27.55 -28.66 -8.33
C ARG A 133 28.94 -29.30 -8.37
N ARG A 134 29.03 -30.59 -8.05
CA ARG A 134 30.28 -31.34 -8.04
C ARG A 134 30.76 -31.73 -9.43
N ALA A 135 29.85 -32.19 -10.30
CA ALA A 135 30.18 -32.64 -11.64
C ALA A 135 30.31 -31.49 -12.65
N GLY A 136 29.72 -30.33 -12.35
CA GLY A 136 29.60 -29.18 -13.25
C GLY A 136 28.52 -29.38 -14.32
N ARG A 137 28.60 -30.46 -15.10
CA ARG A 137 27.62 -30.84 -16.13
C ARG A 137 27.48 -32.36 -16.21
N LEU A 138 26.29 -32.84 -16.53
CA LEU A 138 26.03 -34.25 -16.81
C LEU A 138 26.07 -34.51 -18.33
N SER A 139 26.55 -35.70 -18.70
CA SER A 139 26.54 -36.18 -20.09
C SER A 139 25.12 -36.51 -20.56
N GLU A 140 24.94 -36.59 -21.88
CA GLU A 140 23.66 -36.96 -22.51
C GLU A 140 23.08 -38.27 -21.94
N ASP A 141 23.89 -39.33 -21.81
CA ASP A 141 23.44 -40.61 -21.25
C ASP A 141 22.97 -40.49 -19.80
N GLN A 142 23.66 -39.65 -19.01
CA GLN A 142 23.27 -39.37 -17.63
C GLN A 142 21.97 -38.58 -17.56
N ILE A 143 21.72 -37.65 -18.50
CA ILE A 143 20.45 -36.92 -18.61
C ILE A 143 19.31 -37.84 -19.02
N ILE A 144 19.54 -38.76 -19.96
CA ILE A 144 18.54 -39.75 -20.36
C ILE A 144 18.17 -40.63 -19.15
N THR A 145 19.17 -41.11 -18.40
CA THR A 145 18.96 -41.89 -17.17
C THR A 145 18.19 -41.10 -16.11
N LEU A 146 18.57 -39.85 -15.87
CA LEU A 146 17.90 -38.91 -14.96
C LEU A 146 16.41 -38.75 -15.32
N LEU A 147 16.12 -38.52 -16.60
CA LEU A 147 14.76 -38.38 -17.11
C LEU A 147 13.98 -39.69 -16.95
N GLN A 148 14.55 -40.84 -17.32
CA GLN A 148 13.89 -42.15 -17.21
C GLN A 148 13.50 -42.47 -15.77
N GLU A 149 14.44 -42.34 -14.82
CA GLU A 149 14.17 -42.62 -13.40
C GLU A 149 13.11 -41.67 -12.84
N THR A 150 13.24 -40.37 -13.10
CA THR A 150 12.33 -39.36 -12.53
C THR A 150 10.93 -39.43 -13.16
N LEU A 151 10.84 -39.66 -14.47
CA LEU A 151 9.55 -39.87 -15.16
C LEU A 151 8.87 -41.14 -14.67
N GLY A 152 9.62 -42.21 -14.36
CA GLY A 152 9.06 -43.41 -13.73
C GLY A 152 8.36 -43.10 -12.40
N ILE A 153 8.98 -42.28 -11.55
CA ILE A 153 8.40 -41.83 -10.29
C ILE A 153 7.19 -40.91 -10.54
N LEU A 154 7.33 -39.91 -11.43
CA LEU A 154 6.25 -38.98 -11.75
C LEU A 154 5.03 -39.67 -12.35
N LYS A 155 5.23 -40.74 -13.13
CA LYS A 155 4.12 -41.55 -13.65
C LYS A 155 3.27 -42.11 -12.50
N PHE A 156 3.91 -42.71 -11.51
CA PHE A 156 3.21 -43.22 -10.33
C PHE A 156 2.47 -42.12 -9.57
N VAL A 157 3.10 -40.95 -9.40
CA VAL A 157 2.48 -39.78 -8.74
C VAL A 157 1.24 -39.29 -9.52
N HIS A 158 1.36 -39.15 -10.84
CA HIS A 158 0.31 -38.66 -11.72
C HIS A 158 -0.84 -39.65 -11.89
N ASP A 159 -0.57 -40.97 -11.94
CA ASP A 159 -1.59 -42.02 -11.95
C ASP A 159 -2.43 -42.01 -10.66
N ASN A 160 -1.84 -41.58 -9.54
CA ASN A 160 -2.54 -41.33 -8.28
C ASN A 160 -3.24 -39.95 -8.22
N ARG A 161 -3.32 -39.23 -9.35
CA ARG A 161 -3.91 -37.89 -9.51
C ARG A 161 -3.29 -36.81 -8.62
N VAL A 162 -1.99 -36.95 -8.32
CA VAL A 162 -1.23 -35.96 -7.54
C VAL A 162 -0.31 -35.17 -8.48
N ILE A 163 -0.08 -33.90 -8.17
CA ILE A 163 0.91 -33.04 -8.84
C ILE A 163 1.98 -32.71 -7.80
N HIS A 164 3.26 -32.85 -8.14
CA HIS A 164 4.37 -32.65 -7.20
C HIS A 164 4.56 -31.17 -6.82
N ARG A 165 4.50 -30.27 -7.81
CA ARG A 165 4.53 -28.80 -7.67
C ARG A 165 5.85 -28.18 -7.17
N ASP A 166 6.84 -28.93 -6.72
CA ASP A 166 8.15 -28.35 -6.35
C ASP A 166 9.31 -29.19 -6.86
N LEU A 167 9.23 -29.68 -8.10
CA LEU A 167 10.30 -30.51 -8.65
C LEU A 167 11.50 -29.61 -9.03
N LYS A 168 12.66 -29.94 -8.47
CA LYS A 168 13.94 -29.25 -8.69
C LYS A 168 15.09 -30.17 -8.28
N PRO A 169 16.36 -29.87 -8.65
CA PRO A 169 17.50 -30.71 -8.28
C PRO A 169 17.62 -31.02 -6.78
N ASP A 170 17.33 -30.07 -5.90
CA ASP A 170 17.45 -30.28 -4.45
C ASP A 170 16.41 -31.27 -3.89
N ASN A 171 15.31 -31.51 -4.62
CA ASN A 171 14.23 -32.41 -4.21
C ASN A 171 14.34 -33.81 -4.83
N LEU A 172 15.46 -34.10 -5.50
CA LEU A 172 15.82 -35.43 -6.01
C LEU A 172 17.06 -35.91 -5.27
N ILE A 173 16.97 -37.02 -4.55
CA ILE A 173 18.08 -37.60 -3.79
C ILE A 173 18.51 -38.91 -4.44
N ARG A 174 19.79 -39.02 -4.80
CA ARG A 174 20.41 -40.27 -5.25
C ARG A 174 20.74 -41.12 -4.02
N ARG A 175 19.94 -42.16 -3.79
CA ARG A 175 20.06 -43.04 -2.62
C ARG A 175 21.34 -43.87 -2.70
N LYS A 176 22.13 -43.89 -1.62
CA LYS A 176 23.44 -44.59 -1.58
C LYS A 176 23.33 -46.11 -1.70
N SER A 177 22.25 -46.71 -1.20
CA SER A 177 22.13 -48.16 -1.11
C SER A 177 21.96 -48.85 -2.47
N ASP A 178 21.32 -48.20 -3.44
CA ASP A 178 21.00 -48.77 -4.75
C ASP A 178 21.19 -47.79 -5.93
N ASN A 179 21.72 -46.60 -5.67
CA ASN A 179 22.03 -45.55 -6.64
C ASN A 179 20.82 -44.98 -7.41
N LYS A 180 19.58 -45.25 -6.95
CA LYS A 180 18.36 -44.74 -7.58
C LYS A 180 18.02 -43.34 -7.12
N LEU A 181 17.42 -42.54 -8.01
CA LEU A 181 16.81 -41.28 -7.63
C LEU A 181 15.51 -41.52 -6.84
N CYS A 182 15.36 -40.75 -5.77
CA CYS A 182 14.19 -40.67 -4.93
C CYS A 182 13.63 -39.24 -4.96
N LEU A 183 12.32 -39.11 -5.12
CA LEU A 183 11.62 -37.82 -5.13
C LEU A 183 11.13 -37.51 -3.72
N ILE A 184 11.58 -36.38 -3.19
CA ILE A 184 11.21 -35.88 -1.86
C ILE A 184 10.40 -34.59 -1.98
N ASP A 185 9.85 -34.12 -0.86
CA ASP A 185 9.32 -32.75 -0.74
C ASP A 185 8.15 -32.41 -1.68
N PHE A 186 7.06 -33.17 -1.55
CA PHE A 186 5.79 -32.89 -2.20
C PHE A 186 5.24 -31.53 -1.76
N GLY A 187 5.08 -30.60 -2.71
CA GLY A 187 4.80 -29.18 -2.46
C GLY A 187 3.34 -28.85 -2.14
N ALA A 188 2.52 -29.83 -1.77
CA ALA A 188 1.09 -29.64 -1.53
C ALA A 188 0.79 -28.75 -0.31
N VAL A 189 1.75 -28.58 0.61
CA VAL A 189 1.64 -27.67 1.76
C VAL A 189 1.72 -26.18 1.40
N LYS A 190 2.16 -25.82 0.17
CA LYS A 190 2.26 -24.42 -0.27
C LYS A 190 0.89 -23.79 -0.65
N GLU A 191 -0.21 -24.56 -0.61
CA GLU A 191 -1.57 -24.12 -1.00
C GLU A 191 -2.32 -23.32 0.08
N ILE A 192 -1.75 -23.22 1.30
CA ILE A 192 -2.36 -22.53 2.46
C ILE A 192 -2.66 -21.04 2.16
N ARG A 193 -1.94 -20.39 1.24
CA ARG A 193 -2.18 -18.98 0.88
C ARG A 193 -3.15 -18.79 -0.30
N THR A 194 -3.25 -19.73 -1.23
CA THR A 194 -4.02 -19.50 -2.48
C THR A 194 -5.53 -19.69 -2.33
N GLN A 195 -6.01 -20.46 -1.36
CA GLN A 195 -7.46 -20.67 -1.16
C GLN A 195 -8.09 -19.72 -0.12
N LEU A 196 -7.29 -18.94 0.62
CA LEU A 196 -7.78 -18.04 1.67
C LEU A 196 -7.63 -16.54 1.35
N VAL A 197 -6.93 -16.16 0.26
CA VAL A 197 -6.84 -14.77 -0.23
C VAL A 197 -7.92 -14.51 -1.30
N ASN A 198 -9.17 -14.87 -0.99
CA ASN A 198 -10.36 -14.44 -1.73
C ASN A 198 -11.20 -13.43 -0.94
N SER A 199 -10.66 -12.85 0.14
CA SER A 199 -11.16 -11.62 0.74
C SER A 199 -10.13 -10.50 0.51
N GLU A 200 -10.51 -9.55 -0.34
CA GLU A 200 -10.05 -8.15 -0.39
C GLU A 200 -8.52 -7.86 -0.43
N LEU A 201 -8.11 -7.26 -1.55
CA LEU A 201 -6.98 -6.34 -1.69
C LEU A 201 -5.62 -6.77 -1.11
N THR A 202 -4.94 -7.70 -1.77
CA THR A 202 -3.46 -7.74 -1.81
C THR A 202 -2.94 -8.29 -3.15
N SER A 203 -3.03 -7.49 -4.20
CA SER A 203 -2.37 -7.77 -5.48
C SER A 203 -0.89 -7.41 -5.41
N LEU A 204 -0.08 -8.21 -4.71
CA LEU A 204 1.37 -8.33 -4.90
C LEU A 204 1.93 -9.38 -3.94
N THR A 205 1.32 -10.55 -3.92
CA THR A 205 1.85 -11.64 -3.12
C THR A 205 2.72 -12.49 -4.05
N VAL A 206 4.01 -12.16 -4.07
CA VAL A 206 5.07 -12.84 -4.85
C VAL A 206 4.82 -14.34 -4.77
N GLY A 207 4.51 -14.93 -5.92
CA GLY A 207 4.18 -16.35 -6.01
C GLY A 207 5.31 -17.16 -5.40
N VAL A 208 4.98 -17.97 -4.40
CA VAL A 208 5.95 -18.86 -3.79
C VAL A 208 6.23 -19.99 -4.77
N GLY A 209 7.32 -19.83 -5.51
CA GLY A 209 7.88 -20.83 -6.41
C GLY A 209 9.41 -20.70 -6.42
N THR A 210 10.11 -21.82 -6.57
CA THR A 210 11.56 -21.79 -6.77
C THR A 210 11.83 -21.11 -8.13
N GLN A 211 12.58 -20.00 -8.12
CA GLN A 211 12.80 -19.15 -9.30
C GLN A 211 13.34 -19.98 -10.48
N GLY A 212 12.69 -19.86 -11.64
CA GLY A 212 13.08 -20.52 -12.90
C GLY A 212 12.63 -21.98 -13.09
N TYR A 213 12.28 -22.73 -12.03
CA TYR A 213 11.70 -24.09 -12.16
C TYR A 213 10.16 -24.09 -12.17
N THR A 214 9.56 -23.03 -11.64
CA THR A 214 8.11 -22.95 -11.47
C THR A 214 7.46 -22.33 -12.71
N PRO A 215 6.56 -23.05 -13.42
CA PRO A 215 5.92 -22.53 -14.62
C PRO A 215 4.80 -21.52 -14.29
N SER A 216 4.49 -20.67 -15.28
CA SER A 216 3.55 -19.53 -15.10
C SER A 216 2.15 -19.94 -14.65
N GLU A 217 1.61 -21.07 -15.13
CA GLU A 217 0.29 -21.55 -14.73
C GLU A 217 0.25 -21.98 -13.26
N GLN A 218 1.37 -22.47 -12.73
CA GLN A 218 1.49 -22.84 -11.33
C GLN A 218 1.66 -21.61 -10.45
N LEU A 219 2.43 -20.60 -10.89
CA LEU A 219 2.49 -19.29 -10.23
C LEU A 219 1.11 -18.60 -10.19
N ALA A 220 0.26 -18.86 -11.17
CA ALA A 220 -1.13 -18.41 -11.21
C ALA A 220 -2.11 -19.29 -10.40
N GLY A 221 -1.62 -20.23 -9.61
CA GLY A 221 -2.44 -21.10 -8.75
C GLY A 221 -3.22 -22.19 -9.50
N LYS A 222 -2.86 -22.49 -10.76
CA LYS A 222 -3.54 -23.50 -11.60
C LYS A 222 -2.54 -24.58 -12.08
N PRO A 223 -1.92 -25.33 -11.16
CA PRO A 223 -0.97 -26.38 -11.53
C PRO A 223 -1.63 -27.47 -12.38
N ARG A 224 -0.86 -28.06 -13.30
CA ARG A 224 -1.27 -29.18 -14.16
C ARG A 224 -0.22 -30.30 -14.08
N LEU A 225 -0.54 -31.50 -14.56
CA LEU A 225 0.45 -32.57 -14.70
C LEU A 225 1.64 -32.14 -15.58
N SER A 226 1.36 -31.36 -16.64
CA SER A 226 2.37 -30.73 -17.50
C SER A 226 3.24 -29.67 -16.80
N SER A 227 2.89 -29.24 -15.59
CA SER A 227 3.72 -28.33 -14.79
C SER A 227 4.92 -29.06 -14.18
N ASP A 228 4.74 -30.29 -13.70
CA ASP A 228 5.85 -31.13 -13.23
C ASP A 228 6.79 -31.53 -14.38
N ILE A 229 6.23 -31.76 -15.57
CA ILE A 229 7.02 -32.05 -16.79
C ILE A 229 7.92 -30.86 -17.15
N PHE A 230 7.41 -29.63 -17.06
CA PHE A 230 8.22 -28.43 -17.26
C PHE A 230 9.35 -28.35 -16.24
N ALA A 231 9.03 -28.53 -14.96
CA ALA A 231 10.01 -28.46 -13.88
C ALA A 231 11.12 -29.52 -14.04
N LEU A 232 10.77 -30.72 -14.51
CA LEU A 232 11.74 -31.77 -14.84
C LEU A 232 12.58 -31.40 -16.06
N GLY A 233 11.98 -30.83 -17.10
CA GLY A 233 12.71 -30.32 -18.26
C GLY A 233 13.74 -29.24 -17.86
N MET A 234 13.35 -28.31 -17.00
CA MET A 234 14.26 -27.28 -16.46
C MET A 234 15.38 -27.89 -15.60
N THR A 235 15.06 -28.93 -14.81
CA THR A 235 16.03 -29.69 -14.02
C THR A 235 17.05 -30.40 -14.91
N ALA A 236 16.60 -31.04 -15.98
CA ALA A 236 17.48 -31.70 -16.95
C ALA A 236 18.35 -30.69 -17.72
N ILE A 237 17.80 -29.54 -18.13
CA ILE A 237 18.56 -28.47 -18.79
C ILE A 237 19.61 -27.87 -17.85
N HIS A 238 19.27 -27.66 -16.57
CA HIS A 238 20.26 -27.22 -15.58
C HIS A 238 21.39 -28.25 -15.43
N ALA A 239 21.05 -29.53 -15.25
CA ALA A 239 22.05 -30.59 -15.12
C ALA A 239 22.94 -30.72 -16.37
N LEU A 240 22.38 -30.51 -17.56
CA LEU A 240 23.08 -30.59 -18.84
C LEU A 240 24.01 -29.40 -19.08
N THR A 241 23.57 -28.18 -18.74
CA THR A 241 24.32 -26.94 -19.01
C THR A 241 25.23 -26.52 -17.86
N GLY A 242 24.97 -27.00 -16.65
CA GLY A 242 25.60 -26.54 -15.41
C GLY A 242 25.21 -25.12 -15.01
N ARG A 243 24.18 -24.55 -15.64
CA ARG A 243 23.69 -23.19 -15.36
C ARG A 243 22.29 -23.27 -14.76
N ALA A 244 22.06 -22.54 -13.66
CA ALA A 244 20.74 -22.47 -13.07
C ALA A 244 19.76 -21.81 -14.06
N PRO A 245 18.46 -22.16 -14.01
CA PRO A 245 17.44 -21.55 -14.86
C PRO A 245 17.42 -20.02 -14.90
N THR A 246 17.79 -19.36 -13.79
CA THR A 246 17.87 -17.89 -13.67
C THR A 246 19.04 -17.28 -14.44
N ASP A 247 20.06 -18.08 -14.76
CA ASP A 247 21.29 -17.64 -15.42
C ASP A 247 21.25 -17.90 -16.93
N LEU A 248 20.17 -18.51 -17.43
CA LEU A 248 19.95 -18.77 -18.83
C LEU A 248 19.26 -17.56 -19.49
N PRO A 249 19.73 -17.11 -20.67
CA PRO A 249 19.11 -15.99 -21.36
C PRO A 249 17.71 -16.36 -21.87
N ASP A 250 16.72 -15.53 -21.53
CA ASP A 250 15.37 -15.62 -22.09
C ASP A 250 15.31 -14.89 -23.45
N ASP A 251 14.74 -15.55 -24.46
CA ASP A 251 14.31 -14.83 -25.67
C ASP A 251 12.97 -14.14 -25.41
N MET A 252 13.06 -12.84 -25.13
CA MET A 252 11.91 -11.98 -24.83
C MET A 252 10.90 -11.86 -25.99
N SER A 253 11.22 -12.35 -27.19
CA SER A 253 10.35 -12.34 -28.36
C SER A 253 9.54 -13.64 -28.54
N SER A 254 10.16 -14.80 -28.28
CA SER A 254 9.51 -16.12 -28.40
C SER A 254 8.97 -16.64 -27.06
N LEU A 255 9.41 -16.07 -25.93
CA LEU A 255 9.21 -16.61 -24.57
C LEU A 255 9.82 -18.01 -24.41
N GLU A 256 10.75 -18.39 -25.27
CA GLU A 256 11.47 -19.66 -25.20
C GLU A 256 12.83 -19.49 -24.52
N LEU A 257 13.24 -20.54 -23.81
CA LEU A 257 14.51 -20.60 -23.11
C LEU A 257 15.65 -20.82 -24.10
N ARG A 258 16.68 -19.96 -24.08
CA ARG A 258 17.88 -20.16 -24.90
C ARG A 258 18.96 -20.88 -24.12
N TRP A 259 18.92 -22.21 -24.18
CA TRP A 259 19.91 -23.08 -23.52
C TRP A 259 20.75 -23.88 -24.51
N GLU A 260 20.29 -24.01 -25.76
CA GLU A 260 20.89 -24.87 -26.80
C GLU A 260 22.34 -24.50 -27.14
N GLU A 261 22.73 -23.23 -26.93
CA GLU A 261 24.10 -22.74 -27.16
C GLU A 261 25.10 -23.18 -26.06
N TYR A 262 24.60 -23.73 -24.95
CA TYR A 262 25.42 -24.19 -23.81
C TYR A 262 25.53 -25.72 -23.72
N ALA A 263 24.88 -26.47 -24.62
CA ALA A 263 24.86 -27.93 -24.61
C ALA A 263 24.97 -28.51 -26.03
N ASN A 264 25.82 -29.53 -26.19
CA ASN A 264 25.94 -30.30 -27.42
C ASN A 264 25.38 -31.70 -27.20
N ILE A 265 24.20 -31.98 -27.73
CA ILE A 265 23.42 -33.22 -27.54
C ILE A 265 22.75 -33.64 -28.85
N SER A 266 22.25 -34.87 -28.92
CA SER A 266 21.50 -35.37 -30.08
C SER A 266 20.29 -34.49 -30.43
N PRO A 267 19.94 -34.38 -31.73
CA PRO A 267 18.76 -33.62 -32.16
C PRO A 267 17.46 -34.10 -31.51
N GLY A 268 17.32 -35.42 -31.31
CA GLY A 268 16.17 -36.04 -30.66
C GLY A 268 16.00 -35.58 -29.21
N LEU A 269 17.07 -35.68 -28.39
CA LEU A 269 17.02 -35.23 -27.00
C LEU A 269 16.79 -33.71 -26.90
N LYS A 270 17.40 -32.95 -27.81
CA LYS A 270 17.20 -31.50 -27.90
C LYS A 270 15.73 -31.15 -28.13
N TYR A 271 15.10 -31.80 -29.10
CA TYR A 271 13.69 -31.58 -29.41
C TYR A 271 12.78 -31.96 -28.22
N LEU A 272 13.06 -33.09 -27.58
CA LEU A 272 12.33 -33.56 -26.40
C LEU A 272 12.39 -32.54 -25.26
N LEU A 273 13.59 -32.11 -24.87
CA LEU A 273 13.78 -31.11 -23.79
C LEU A 273 13.10 -29.78 -24.14
N LYS A 274 13.21 -29.32 -25.39
CA LYS A 274 12.56 -28.10 -25.88
C LYS A 274 11.03 -28.19 -25.78
N LYS A 275 10.45 -29.36 -26.08
CA LYS A 275 9.01 -29.60 -25.94
C LYS A 275 8.57 -29.68 -24.47
N MET A 276 9.38 -30.26 -23.58
CA MET A 276 9.09 -30.28 -22.14
C MET A 276 9.01 -28.87 -21.53
N VAL A 277 9.84 -27.92 -21.99
CA VAL A 277 9.95 -26.58 -21.38
C VAL A 277 9.24 -25.46 -22.16
N ARG A 278 8.32 -25.77 -23.09
CA ARG A 278 7.56 -24.73 -23.81
C ARG A 278 6.83 -23.80 -22.84
N HIS A 279 6.85 -22.50 -23.10
CA HIS A 279 6.21 -21.52 -22.20
C HIS A 279 4.73 -21.82 -21.95
N TYR A 280 3.98 -22.11 -23.02
CA TYR A 280 2.57 -22.42 -22.94
C TYR A 280 2.34 -23.92 -22.62
N PHE A 281 1.66 -24.21 -21.51
CA PHE A 281 1.43 -25.57 -21.03
C PHE A 281 0.77 -26.51 -22.07
N TYR A 282 -0.10 -26.00 -22.95
CA TYR A 282 -0.79 -26.82 -23.96
C TYR A 282 0.11 -27.23 -25.15
N GLN A 283 1.31 -26.65 -25.27
CA GLN A 283 2.33 -27.02 -26.27
C GLN A 283 3.35 -28.02 -25.72
N ARG A 284 3.33 -28.27 -24.41
CA ARG A 284 4.15 -29.29 -23.76
C ARG A 284 3.54 -30.67 -23.96
N TYR A 285 4.27 -31.69 -23.56
CA TYR A 285 3.69 -33.01 -23.28
C TYR A 285 2.57 -32.89 -22.25
N GLN A 286 1.44 -33.54 -22.52
CA GLN A 286 0.28 -33.48 -21.63
C GLN A 286 0.31 -34.61 -20.58
N SER A 287 1.13 -35.64 -20.80
CA SER A 287 1.29 -36.77 -19.89
C SER A 287 2.74 -37.26 -19.83
N VAL A 288 3.11 -37.84 -18.70
CA VAL A 288 4.43 -38.49 -18.51
C VAL A 288 4.62 -39.66 -19.49
N ALA A 289 3.53 -40.35 -19.84
CA ALA A 289 3.56 -41.45 -20.80
C ALA A 289 4.04 -41.00 -22.20
N GLU A 290 3.62 -39.82 -22.66
CA GLU A 290 4.11 -39.27 -23.94
C GLU A 290 5.60 -38.95 -23.87
N VAL A 291 6.10 -38.41 -22.75
CA VAL A 291 7.52 -38.10 -22.58
C VAL A 291 8.35 -39.39 -22.58
N LEU A 292 7.91 -40.43 -21.85
CA LEU A 292 8.59 -41.73 -21.80
C LEU A 292 8.61 -42.42 -23.16
N TYR A 293 7.52 -42.33 -23.93
CA TYR A 293 7.47 -42.85 -25.30
C TYR A 293 8.51 -42.15 -26.18
N ASP A 294 8.48 -40.81 -26.21
CA ASP A 294 9.41 -40.01 -27.01
C ASP A 294 10.88 -40.21 -26.56
N LEU A 295 11.15 -40.34 -25.26
CA LEU A 295 12.48 -40.63 -24.72
C LEU A 295 13.02 -42.00 -25.13
N GLY A 296 12.14 -42.96 -25.42
CA GLY A 296 12.51 -44.28 -25.95
C GLY A 296 12.71 -44.31 -27.48
N HIS A 297 12.32 -43.25 -28.19
CA HIS A 297 12.35 -43.15 -29.66
C HIS A 297 13.07 -41.86 -30.12
N LEU A 298 14.21 -41.53 -29.50
CA LEU A 298 14.95 -40.30 -29.80
C LEU A 298 15.42 -40.21 -31.26
N ASP A 299 15.75 -41.34 -31.90
CA ASP A 299 16.16 -41.38 -33.30
C ASP A 299 15.00 -40.97 -34.24
N GLU A 300 13.79 -41.47 -34.00
CA GLU A 300 12.59 -41.07 -34.76
C GLU A 300 12.22 -39.59 -34.55
N LEU A 301 12.48 -39.07 -33.34
CA LEU A 301 12.30 -37.64 -33.04
C LEU A 301 13.32 -36.77 -33.75
N ALA A 302 14.56 -37.24 -33.89
CA ALA A 302 15.59 -36.54 -34.64
C ALA A 302 15.18 -36.38 -36.11
N GLU A 303 14.66 -37.44 -36.73
CA GLU A 303 14.15 -37.40 -38.12
C GLU A 303 12.94 -36.46 -38.28
N LYS A 304 12.00 -36.47 -37.32
CA LYS A 304 10.86 -35.53 -37.30
C LYS A 304 11.30 -34.08 -37.10
N ALA A 305 12.32 -33.85 -36.28
CA ALA A 305 12.87 -32.52 -36.03
C ALA A 305 13.52 -31.94 -37.30
N ASP A 306 14.26 -32.74 -38.06
CA ASP A 306 14.82 -32.32 -39.36
C ASP A 306 13.73 -31.94 -40.37
N GLN A 307 12.62 -32.70 -40.43
CA GLN A 307 11.49 -32.39 -41.32
C GLN A 307 10.73 -31.12 -40.90
N LEU A 308 10.55 -30.89 -39.59
CA LEU A 308 9.92 -29.68 -39.04
C LEU A 308 10.79 -28.43 -39.23
N THR A 309 12.11 -28.55 -39.15
CA THR A 309 13.05 -27.44 -39.35
C THR A 309 13.03 -26.96 -40.82
N VAL A 310 12.89 -27.89 -41.78
CA VAL A 310 12.69 -27.55 -43.20
C VAL A 310 11.32 -26.90 -43.41
N ALA A 311 10.25 -27.36 -42.76
CA ALA A 311 8.91 -26.75 -42.85
C ALA A 311 8.83 -25.36 -42.19
N GLU A 312 9.56 -25.11 -41.09
CA GLU A 312 9.66 -23.80 -40.43
C GLU A 312 10.48 -22.79 -41.24
N THR A 313 11.40 -23.26 -42.09
CA THR A 313 12.14 -22.42 -43.05
C THR A 313 11.23 -21.90 -44.18
N PHE A 314 10.08 -22.55 -44.41
CA PHE A 314 9.06 -22.15 -45.39
C PHE A 314 7.82 -21.48 -44.77
N LEU A 315 7.80 -21.23 -43.46
CA LEU A 315 6.80 -20.32 -42.91
C LEU A 315 7.18 -18.91 -43.36
N PRO A 316 6.27 -18.16 -44.02
CA PRO A 316 6.54 -16.76 -44.28
C PRO A 316 6.85 -16.11 -42.94
N GLN A 317 7.99 -15.40 -42.84
CA GLN A 317 8.29 -14.55 -41.69
C GLN A 317 6.99 -13.90 -41.28
N ALA A 318 6.48 -14.23 -40.09
CA ALA A 318 5.16 -13.78 -39.65
C ALA A 318 5.13 -12.28 -39.90
N THR A 319 4.39 -11.85 -40.92
CA THR A 319 4.33 -10.45 -41.31
C THR A 319 3.90 -9.73 -40.06
N VAL A 320 4.83 -8.99 -39.44
CA VAL A 320 4.55 -8.20 -38.25
C VAL A 320 3.29 -7.43 -38.59
N TRP A 321 2.19 -7.73 -37.90
CA TRP A 321 0.91 -7.11 -38.21
C TRP A 321 1.12 -5.59 -38.22
N GLN A 322 1.09 -5.00 -39.42
CA GLN A 322 1.23 -3.57 -39.62
C GLN A 322 -0.19 -3.03 -39.83
N PRO A 323 -0.82 -2.48 -38.78
CA PRO A 323 -2.13 -1.88 -38.91
C PRO A 323 -2.10 -0.76 -39.93
N SER A 324 -3.16 -0.67 -40.73
CA SER A 324 -3.37 0.51 -41.56
C SER A 324 -3.52 1.77 -40.69
N ARG A 325 -3.23 2.96 -41.25
CA ARG A 325 -3.43 4.24 -40.55
C ARG A 325 -4.86 4.38 -40.00
N LYS A 326 -5.85 3.87 -40.74
CA LYS A 326 -7.27 3.86 -40.32
C LYS A 326 -7.54 2.92 -39.15
N GLU A 327 -6.99 1.71 -39.15
CA GLU A 327 -7.13 0.77 -38.02
C GLU A 327 -6.41 1.26 -36.77
N SER A 328 -5.27 1.96 -36.95
CA SER A 328 -4.50 2.58 -35.88
C SER A 328 -5.31 3.63 -35.14
N ILE A 329 -5.88 4.58 -35.88
CA ILE A 329 -6.68 5.66 -35.33
C ILE A 329 -7.93 5.09 -34.63
N ARG A 330 -8.58 4.09 -35.24
CA ARG A 330 -9.74 3.42 -34.63
C ARG A 330 -9.39 2.73 -33.31
N ALA A 331 -8.29 1.98 -33.26
CA ALA A 331 -7.88 1.28 -32.04
C ALA A 331 -7.55 2.24 -30.89
N VAL A 332 -6.80 3.32 -31.17
CA VAL A 332 -6.48 4.36 -30.19
C VAL A 332 -7.75 5.08 -29.71
N ALA A 333 -8.64 5.44 -30.63
CA ALA A 333 -9.89 6.14 -30.29
C ALA A 333 -10.83 5.28 -29.43
N ILE A 334 -10.99 3.99 -29.77
CA ILE A 334 -11.82 3.06 -28.99
C ILE A 334 -11.22 2.85 -27.61
N ALA A 335 -9.91 2.59 -27.51
CA ALA A 335 -9.25 2.38 -26.22
C ALA A 335 -9.39 3.62 -25.32
N THR A 336 -9.16 4.80 -25.87
CA THR A 336 -9.34 6.07 -25.17
C THR A 336 -10.78 6.22 -24.68
N ALA A 337 -11.77 6.07 -25.55
CA ALA A 337 -13.19 6.26 -25.18
C ALA A 337 -13.64 5.27 -24.10
N VAL A 338 -13.32 3.98 -24.24
CA VAL A 338 -13.69 2.95 -23.27
C VAL A 338 -13.02 3.19 -21.92
N THR A 339 -11.73 3.51 -21.91
CA THR A 339 -11.02 3.82 -20.66
C THR A 339 -11.56 5.09 -20.01
N SER A 340 -11.80 6.16 -20.77
CA SER A 340 -12.36 7.40 -20.20
C SER A 340 -13.73 7.17 -19.59
N VAL A 341 -14.66 6.46 -20.27
CA VAL A 341 -15.97 6.13 -19.70
C VAL A 341 -15.84 5.30 -18.42
N LEU A 342 -14.95 4.31 -18.42
CA LEU A 342 -14.70 3.48 -17.25
C LEU A 342 -14.21 4.33 -16.07
N ILE A 343 -13.16 5.13 -16.26
CA ILE A 343 -12.56 5.96 -15.21
C ILE A 343 -13.55 7.02 -14.70
N LEU A 344 -14.33 7.64 -15.59
CA LEU A 344 -15.39 8.57 -15.19
C LEU A 344 -16.47 7.87 -14.37
N GLY A 345 -16.81 6.61 -14.68
CA GLY A 345 -17.70 5.79 -13.87
C GLY A 345 -17.16 5.57 -12.45
N PHE A 346 -15.88 5.20 -12.32
CA PHE A 346 -15.24 5.05 -11.00
C PHE A 346 -15.17 6.37 -10.23
N ARG A 347 -14.93 7.50 -10.92
CA ARG A 347 -14.98 8.85 -10.34
C ARG A 347 -16.38 9.16 -9.78
N GLN A 348 -17.44 8.89 -10.54
CA GLN A 348 -18.83 9.11 -10.10
C GLN A 348 -19.21 8.24 -8.90
N LEU A 349 -18.65 7.03 -8.80
CA LEU A 349 -18.80 6.13 -7.65
C LEU A 349 -17.89 6.48 -6.47
N GLN A 350 -17.18 7.60 -6.53
CA GLN A 350 -16.27 8.10 -5.47
C GLN A 350 -15.11 7.15 -5.14
N ALA A 351 -14.82 6.17 -6.00
CA ALA A 351 -13.84 5.13 -5.73
C ALA A 351 -12.40 5.66 -5.61
N PHE A 352 -12.12 6.83 -6.17
CA PHE A 352 -10.81 7.47 -6.10
C PHE A 352 -10.64 8.45 -4.94
N VAL A 353 -11.74 8.90 -4.29
CA VAL A 353 -11.69 9.94 -3.25
C VAL A 353 -10.71 9.59 -2.12
N PRO A 354 -10.69 8.35 -1.55
CA PRO A 354 -9.76 8.03 -0.47
C PRO A 354 -8.29 8.16 -0.86
N LEU A 355 -7.95 7.80 -2.10
CA LEU A 355 -6.57 7.90 -2.61
C LEU A 355 -6.21 9.36 -2.93
N GLU A 356 -7.14 10.14 -3.48
CA GLU A 356 -6.92 11.57 -3.75
C GLU A 356 -6.70 12.35 -2.44
N LEU A 357 -7.42 12.01 -1.37
CA LEU A 357 -7.23 12.63 -0.05
C LEU A 357 -5.88 12.30 0.57
N GLN A 358 -5.38 11.06 0.39
CA GLN A 358 -4.03 10.70 0.83
C GLN A 358 -2.95 11.49 0.08
N VAL A 359 -3.13 11.69 -1.22
CA VAL A 359 -2.21 12.53 -2.01
C VAL A 359 -2.28 13.98 -1.53
N TYR A 360 -3.49 14.52 -1.35
CA TYR A 360 -3.71 15.88 -0.86
C TYR A 360 -3.00 16.11 0.48
N ASP A 361 -3.18 15.19 1.43
CA ASP A 361 -2.52 15.29 2.74
C ASP A 361 -1.01 15.28 2.62
N GLY A 362 -0.46 14.42 1.74
CA GLY A 362 0.95 14.42 1.42
C GLY A 362 1.41 15.78 0.91
N LEU A 363 0.69 16.38 -0.04
CA LEU A 363 1.03 17.69 -0.60
C LEU A 363 0.99 18.81 0.46
N VAL A 364 -0.02 18.82 1.33
CA VAL A 364 -0.10 19.76 2.47
C VAL A 364 1.07 19.54 3.43
N ALA A 365 1.36 18.28 3.78
CA ALA A 365 2.44 17.97 4.73
C ALA A 365 3.83 18.38 4.22
N TYR A 366 4.04 18.43 2.90
CA TYR A 366 5.28 18.89 2.26
C TYR A 366 5.23 20.36 1.80
N GLN A 367 4.14 21.07 2.07
CA GLN A 367 4.04 22.49 1.72
C GLN A 367 5.08 23.32 2.49
N ARG A 368 5.46 24.47 1.91
CA ARG A 368 6.41 25.39 2.55
C ARG A 368 5.79 25.95 3.83
N ASP A 369 6.52 25.82 4.93
CA ASP A 369 6.18 26.46 6.20
C ASP A 369 6.31 27.99 6.06
N LEU A 370 5.19 28.70 6.28
CA LEU A 370 5.13 30.17 6.24
C LEU A 370 5.53 30.81 7.59
N GLY A 371 5.80 29.99 8.62
CA GLY A 371 6.11 30.45 9.96
C GLY A 371 4.93 31.08 10.69
N PRO A 372 5.17 31.65 11.88
CA PRO A 372 4.11 32.19 12.71
C PRO A 372 3.43 33.41 12.06
N ASP A 373 2.11 33.49 12.18
CA ASP A 373 1.36 34.69 11.80
C ASP A 373 1.56 35.78 12.87
N PRO A 374 2.20 36.92 12.54
CA PRO A 374 2.52 37.94 13.52
C PRO A 374 1.29 38.69 14.05
N ARG A 375 0.13 38.55 13.40
CA ARG A 375 -1.14 39.20 13.77
C ARG A 375 -1.88 38.44 14.89
N ILE A 376 -1.45 37.21 15.20
CA ILE A 376 -2.18 36.31 16.07
C ILE A 376 -1.28 35.86 17.24
N LEU A 377 -1.84 35.86 18.45
CA LEU A 377 -1.29 35.28 19.66
C LEU A 377 -2.19 34.12 20.12
N LEU A 378 -1.59 32.96 20.40
CA LEU A 378 -2.27 31.84 21.04
C LEU A 378 -1.96 31.82 22.54
N VAL A 379 -2.98 32.01 23.37
CA VAL A 379 -2.95 31.74 24.80
C VAL A 379 -3.43 30.31 25.01
N GLY A 380 -2.49 29.38 25.04
CA GLY A 380 -2.76 27.94 25.14
C GLY A 380 -2.85 27.49 26.59
N ILE A 381 -4.00 26.98 27.00
CA ILE A 381 -4.17 26.35 28.33
C ILE A 381 -3.57 24.96 28.24
N ASN A 382 -2.40 24.76 28.84
CA ASN A 382 -1.65 23.51 28.79
C ASN A 382 -1.92 22.63 30.03
N GLU A 383 -1.32 21.43 30.08
CA GLU A 383 -1.53 20.50 31.20
C GLU A 383 -1.03 21.06 32.53
N GLN A 384 0.03 21.86 32.50
CA GLN A 384 0.58 22.48 33.71
C GLN A 384 -0.39 23.53 34.27
N ASP A 385 -1.04 24.32 33.41
CA ASP A 385 -2.06 25.29 33.81
C ASP A 385 -3.27 24.63 34.51
N LEU A 386 -3.71 23.47 33.98
CA LEU A 386 -4.80 22.67 34.54
C LEU A 386 -4.41 21.99 35.86
N ASN A 387 -3.21 21.41 35.91
CA ASN A 387 -2.67 20.77 37.11
C ASN A 387 -2.44 21.77 38.25
N ASN A 388 -1.95 22.97 37.95
CA ASN A 388 -1.80 24.04 38.94
C ASN A 388 -3.14 24.42 39.58
N GLN A 389 -4.24 24.32 38.82
CA GLN A 389 -5.59 24.61 39.30
C GLN A 389 -6.33 23.36 39.83
N GLN A 390 -5.74 22.16 39.68
CA GLN A 390 -6.33 20.86 40.05
C GLN A 390 -7.73 20.65 39.44
N ARG A 391 -7.91 21.03 38.17
CA ARG A 391 -9.20 20.98 37.44
C ARG A 391 -8.99 20.66 35.97
N ASP A 392 -10.00 20.05 35.35
CA ASP A 392 -10.00 19.71 33.92
C ASP A 392 -10.28 20.92 33.00
N SER A 393 -10.70 22.06 33.58
CA SER A 393 -10.84 23.34 32.87
C SER A 393 -10.51 24.49 33.83
N PRO A 394 -9.95 25.62 33.35
CA PRO A 394 -9.62 26.75 34.21
C PRO A 394 -10.86 27.34 34.89
N SER A 395 -10.69 27.88 36.09
CA SER A 395 -11.80 28.54 36.80
C SER A 395 -12.28 29.80 36.10
N ASP A 396 -13.54 30.19 36.31
CA ASP A 396 -14.10 31.43 35.78
C ASP A 396 -13.29 32.66 36.25
N GLN A 397 -12.76 32.65 37.47
CA GLN A 397 -11.88 33.68 38.00
C GLN A 397 -10.57 33.76 37.20
N SER A 398 -9.91 32.62 36.97
CA SER A 398 -8.66 32.56 36.19
C SER A 398 -8.85 33.12 34.78
N ILE A 399 -9.97 32.81 34.12
CA ILE A 399 -10.28 33.36 32.79
C ILE A 399 -10.61 34.85 32.89
N ALA A 400 -11.36 35.28 33.90
CA ALA A 400 -11.67 36.69 34.11
C ALA A 400 -10.40 37.54 34.32
N ASP A 401 -9.47 37.07 35.16
CA ASP A 401 -8.19 37.73 35.45
C ASP A 401 -7.31 37.78 34.19
N ALA A 402 -7.22 36.67 33.45
CA ALA A 402 -6.49 36.62 32.19
C ALA A 402 -7.08 37.59 31.15
N LEU A 403 -8.41 37.66 31.03
CA LEU A 403 -9.08 38.62 30.16
C LEU A 403 -8.81 40.05 30.61
N GLU A 404 -8.80 40.35 31.91
CA GLU A 404 -8.48 41.69 32.42
C GLU A 404 -7.05 42.12 32.06
N ILE A 405 -6.06 41.24 32.26
CA ILE A 405 -4.66 41.49 31.90
C ILE A 405 -4.51 41.66 30.39
N ILE A 406 -5.12 40.77 29.59
CA ILE A 406 -5.08 40.85 28.13
C ILE A 406 -5.70 42.17 27.66
N GLN A 407 -6.87 42.54 28.18
CA GLN A 407 -7.56 43.79 27.83
C GLN A 407 -6.76 45.04 28.18
N SER A 408 -5.99 45.01 29.28
CA SER A 408 -5.12 46.12 29.68
C SER A 408 -4.07 46.47 28.62
N HIS A 409 -3.71 45.50 27.78
CA HIS A 409 -2.77 45.62 26.66
C HIS A 409 -3.46 45.89 25.31
N GLN A 410 -4.75 46.24 25.30
CA GLN A 410 -5.48 46.72 24.11
C GLN A 410 -5.40 45.79 22.88
N PRO A 411 -5.89 44.54 22.98
CA PRO A 411 -5.99 43.65 21.84
C PRO A 411 -7.07 44.14 20.88
N ALA A 412 -6.89 43.85 19.59
CA ALA A 412 -7.89 44.17 18.58
C ALA A 412 -9.13 43.28 18.73
N THR A 413 -8.92 41.99 19.01
CA THR A 413 -9.99 40.99 19.11
C THR A 413 -9.53 39.84 19.98
N ILE A 414 -10.40 39.33 20.84
CA ILE A 414 -10.17 38.18 21.69
C ILE A 414 -11.17 37.08 21.30
N GLY A 415 -10.66 35.97 20.78
CA GLY A 415 -11.44 34.76 20.55
C GLY A 415 -11.31 33.82 21.75
N LEU A 416 -12.44 33.47 22.38
CA LEU A 416 -12.50 32.58 23.52
C LEU A 416 -13.10 31.22 23.12
N ASP A 417 -12.24 30.26 22.80
CA ASP A 417 -12.60 28.87 22.44
C ASP A 417 -12.72 28.00 23.70
N LEU A 418 -13.64 28.39 24.59
CA LEU A 418 -13.95 27.67 25.83
C LEU A 418 -15.46 27.62 26.06
N HIS A 419 -15.98 26.41 26.29
CA HIS A 419 -17.38 26.25 26.70
C HIS A 419 -17.57 26.76 28.14
N ARG A 420 -18.37 27.82 28.29
CA ARG A 420 -18.65 28.52 29.57
C ARG A 420 -20.15 28.74 29.80
N ASN A 421 -20.96 27.76 29.38
CA ASN A 421 -22.42 27.75 29.58
C ASN A 421 -22.84 27.59 31.06
N PHE A 422 -22.00 26.99 31.90
CA PHE A 422 -22.21 26.90 33.34
C PHE A 422 -20.98 27.44 34.12
N PRO A 423 -21.17 27.88 35.38
CA PRO A 423 -20.06 28.33 36.21
C PRO A 423 -19.05 27.22 36.50
N ILE A 424 -17.76 27.53 36.37
CA ILE A 424 -16.66 26.59 36.70
C ILE A 424 -15.78 27.21 37.79
N GLY A 425 -15.85 26.68 39.00
CA GLY A 425 -15.12 27.23 40.14
C GLY A 425 -15.69 28.59 40.61
N GLU A 426 -14.82 29.46 41.10
CA GLU A 426 -15.18 30.80 41.57
C GLU A 426 -15.05 31.83 40.43
N GLY A 427 -15.62 33.04 40.60
CA GLY A 427 -15.39 34.16 39.69
C GLY A 427 -16.42 34.39 38.57
N ARG A 428 -17.57 33.69 38.57
CA ARG A 428 -18.60 33.84 37.52
C ARG A 428 -19.02 35.29 37.27
N ALA A 429 -19.19 36.09 38.32
CA ALA A 429 -19.56 37.49 38.19
C ALA A 429 -18.44 38.37 37.60
N ALA A 430 -17.17 38.02 37.85
CA ALA A 430 -16.04 38.68 37.21
C ALA A 430 -15.99 38.34 35.72
N LEU A 431 -16.09 37.05 35.38
CA LEU A 431 -16.12 36.59 33.99
C LEU A 431 -17.29 37.21 33.21
N ALA A 432 -18.49 37.22 33.79
CA ALA A 432 -19.68 37.84 33.22
C ALA A 432 -19.43 39.31 32.83
N ARG A 433 -18.74 40.08 33.68
CA ARG A 433 -18.36 41.47 33.37
C ARG A 433 -17.37 41.53 32.22
N SER A 434 -16.33 40.70 32.23
CA SER A 434 -15.32 40.66 31.16
C SER A 434 -15.95 40.34 29.80
N LEU A 435 -16.88 39.36 29.74
CA LEU A 435 -17.57 38.94 28.52
C LEU A 435 -18.45 40.03 27.87
N THR A 436 -18.79 41.10 28.59
CA THR A 436 -19.56 42.23 28.00
C THR A 436 -18.72 43.13 27.08
N ALA A 437 -17.38 43.01 27.12
CA ALA A 437 -16.49 43.78 26.27
C ALA A 437 -16.75 43.47 24.78
N ASP A 438 -16.71 44.50 23.94
CA ASP A 438 -17.14 44.40 22.54
C ASP A 438 -16.19 43.60 21.65
N ASN A 439 -14.92 43.54 22.02
CA ASN A 439 -13.87 42.83 21.32
C ASN A 439 -13.74 41.35 21.70
N ILE A 440 -14.67 40.78 22.48
CA ILE A 440 -14.68 39.36 22.83
C ILE A 440 -15.67 38.61 21.94
N ILE A 441 -15.21 37.49 21.40
CA ILE A 441 -16.02 36.52 20.65
C ILE A 441 -15.95 35.19 21.38
N GLY A 442 -17.09 34.59 21.66
CA GLY A 442 -17.21 33.29 22.30
C GLY A 442 -17.87 32.25 21.41
N ILE A 443 -17.86 31.02 21.93
CA ILE A 443 -18.28 29.84 21.20
C ILE A 443 -19.62 29.25 21.70
N THR A 444 -20.33 28.60 20.79
CA THR A 444 -21.40 27.63 21.02
C THR A 444 -21.07 26.36 20.23
N LYS A 445 -21.62 25.21 20.64
CA LYS A 445 -21.53 23.97 19.87
C LYS A 445 -22.89 23.65 19.30
N LEU A 446 -22.99 23.52 17.99
CA LEU A 446 -24.26 23.22 17.33
C LEU A 446 -24.63 21.74 17.47
N GLY A 447 -23.62 20.87 17.60
CA GLY A 447 -23.78 19.42 17.77
C GLY A 447 -23.72 18.67 16.43
N ASP A 448 -23.44 17.36 16.49
CA ASP A 448 -23.48 16.46 15.33
C ASP A 448 -24.89 15.84 15.17
N PHE A 449 -25.06 14.90 14.23
CA PHE A 449 -26.31 14.14 14.05
C PHE A 449 -26.78 13.37 15.32
N GLN A 450 -25.99 13.31 16.41
CA GLN A 450 -26.35 12.73 17.71
C GLN A 450 -26.89 13.76 18.73
N GLY A 451 -26.83 15.07 18.43
CA GLY A 451 -27.66 16.08 19.11
C GLY A 451 -27.13 16.69 20.40
N GLU A 452 -25.84 16.59 20.73
CA GLU A 452 -25.25 17.29 21.89
C GLU A 452 -24.92 18.75 21.55
N ARG A 453 -25.90 19.64 21.75
CA ARG A 453 -25.76 21.09 21.61
C ARG A 453 -25.25 21.72 22.91
N ILE A 454 -24.25 22.61 22.82
CA ILE A 454 -23.76 23.40 23.96
C ILE A 454 -24.11 24.88 23.71
N PRO A 455 -25.02 25.48 24.47
CA PRO A 455 -25.41 26.88 24.28
C PRO A 455 -24.23 27.83 24.59
N PRO A 456 -24.24 29.06 24.03
CA PRO A 456 -23.24 30.07 24.37
C PRO A 456 -23.40 30.53 25.84
N PRO A 457 -22.36 31.15 26.42
CA PRO A 457 -22.50 31.91 27.66
C PRO A 457 -23.62 32.96 27.54
N PRO A 458 -24.57 33.03 28.49
CA PRO A 458 -25.73 33.93 28.42
C PRO A 458 -25.37 35.42 28.46
N GLU A 459 -24.13 35.75 28.85
CA GLU A 459 -23.64 37.13 28.93
C GLU A 459 -23.18 37.70 27.58
N LEU A 460 -22.95 36.85 26.57
CA LEU A 460 -22.54 37.29 25.24
C LEU A 460 -23.73 37.83 24.43
N ARG A 461 -23.50 38.92 23.70
CA ARG A 461 -24.48 39.41 22.71
C ARG A 461 -24.51 38.48 21.49
N PRO A 462 -25.62 38.39 20.75
CA PRO A 462 -25.72 37.52 19.57
C PRO A 462 -24.59 37.70 18.54
N GLU A 463 -24.15 38.93 18.33
CA GLU A 463 -23.05 39.29 17.41
C GLU A 463 -21.67 38.76 17.86
N GLN A 464 -21.55 38.36 19.13
CA GLN A 464 -20.32 37.84 19.74
C GLN A 464 -20.31 36.32 19.84
N VAL A 465 -21.39 35.66 19.39
CA VAL A 465 -21.55 34.21 19.46
C VAL A 465 -21.24 33.59 18.11
N SER A 466 -20.41 32.55 18.12
CA SER A 466 -20.04 31.78 16.93
C SER A 466 -19.97 30.30 17.25
N PHE A 467 -20.04 29.44 16.24
CA PHE A 467 -19.91 28.00 16.45
C PHE A 467 -18.49 27.48 16.19
N ASN A 468 -18.08 26.44 16.91
CA ASN A 468 -16.71 25.90 16.84
C ASN A 468 -16.62 24.48 16.24
N ASP A 469 -17.70 23.97 15.65
CA ASP A 469 -17.77 22.65 15.01
C ASP A 469 -16.94 22.55 13.70
N PHE A 470 -16.39 21.36 13.43
CA PHE A 470 -15.61 21.07 12.22
C PHE A 470 -16.28 20.00 11.34
N PRO A 471 -16.26 20.14 10.01
CA PRO A 471 -16.65 19.06 9.11
C PRO A 471 -15.55 17.99 9.07
N LEU A 472 -15.88 16.78 9.51
CA LEU A 472 -14.97 15.62 9.46
C LEU A 472 -15.12 14.88 8.14
N ASP A 473 -13.99 14.56 7.52
CA ASP A 473 -13.97 13.65 6.37
C ASP A 473 -14.14 12.18 6.82
N PRO A 474 -14.48 11.24 5.91
CA PRO A 474 -14.72 9.84 6.26
C PRO A 474 -13.56 9.13 6.96
N ASP A 475 -12.33 9.65 6.84
CA ASP A 475 -11.13 9.14 7.52
C ASP A 475 -10.82 9.86 8.83
N GLY A 476 -11.73 10.72 9.31
CA GLY A 476 -11.64 11.41 10.59
C GLY A 476 -10.74 12.64 10.61
N LYS A 477 -10.22 13.09 9.46
CA LYS A 477 -9.37 14.29 9.39
C LYS A 477 -10.17 15.55 9.06
N ILE A 478 -9.68 16.67 9.56
CA ILE A 478 -10.19 18.00 9.21
C ILE A 478 -9.40 18.51 8.00
N ARG A 479 -10.10 18.79 6.90
CA ARG A 479 -9.53 19.44 5.68
C ARG A 479 -10.34 20.63 5.21
N ARG A 480 -11.54 20.79 5.78
CA ARG A 480 -12.57 21.74 5.38
C ARG A 480 -12.96 22.57 6.59
N ASN A 481 -13.32 23.81 6.33
CA ASN A 481 -13.87 24.74 7.30
C ASN A 481 -15.36 24.95 6.99
N LEU A 482 -16.17 25.12 8.03
CA LEU A 482 -17.51 25.68 7.92
C LEU A 482 -17.42 27.21 8.07
N LEU A 483 -18.11 27.95 7.22
CA LEU A 483 -18.26 29.40 7.32
C LEU A 483 -19.53 29.75 8.08
N TYR A 484 -20.61 29.04 7.77
CA TYR A 484 -21.93 29.23 8.38
C TYR A 484 -22.65 27.89 8.50
N ALA A 485 -23.47 27.76 9.52
CA ALA A 485 -24.34 26.62 9.73
C ALA A 485 -25.72 27.09 10.19
N SER A 486 -26.76 26.37 9.77
CA SER A 486 -28.14 26.60 10.19
C SER A 486 -28.62 25.43 11.04
N LEU A 487 -29.29 25.73 12.15
CA LEU A 487 -29.82 24.74 13.08
C LEU A 487 -31.17 24.14 12.64
N SER A 488 -31.80 24.66 11.58
CA SER A 488 -33.00 24.08 10.99
C SER A 488 -33.11 24.39 9.50
N THR A 489 -33.97 23.65 8.79
CA THR A 489 -34.31 23.88 7.37
C THR A 489 -35.46 24.87 7.19
N ASP A 490 -35.98 25.44 8.27
CA ASP A 490 -37.05 26.43 8.22
C ASP A 490 -36.50 27.78 7.70
N GLU A 491 -37.32 28.56 7.01
CA GLU A 491 -36.92 29.86 6.43
C GLU A 491 -36.46 30.88 7.51
N ASP A 492 -36.86 30.68 8.77
CA ASP A 492 -36.53 31.52 9.94
C ASP A 492 -35.36 30.97 10.78
N ALA A 493 -34.60 30.01 10.27
CA ALA A 493 -33.53 29.37 11.02
C ALA A 493 -32.38 30.33 11.34
N GLU A 494 -31.98 30.40 12.62
CA GLU A 494 -30.81 31.18 13.04
C GLU A 494 -29.53 30.66 12.39
N VAL A 495 -28.97 31.46 11.49
CA VAL A 495 -27.67 31.22 10.87
C VAL A 495 -26.57 31.63 11.84
N HIS A 496 -25.72 30.68 12.19
CA HIS A 496 -24.56 30.92 13.04
C HIS A 496 -23.31 31.03 12.17
N ILE A 497 -22.39 31.92 12.55
CA ILE A 497 -21.10 32.13 11.89
C ILE A 497 -20.05 31.27 12.59
N SER A 498 -19.09 30.70 11.85
CA SER A 498 -18.02 29.94 12.46
C SER A 498 -17.06 30.84 13.24
N PHE A 499 -16.47 30.29 14.29
CA PHE A 499 -15.60 30.99 15.21
C PHE A 499 -14.41 31.63 14.49
N GLY A 500 -13.69 30.88 13.65
CA GLY A 500 -12.58 31.43 12.88
C GLY A 500 -12.97 32.57 11.94
N LEU A 501 -14.15 32.50 11.31
CA LEU A 501 -14.61 33.57 10.42
C LEU A 501 -15.02 34.82 11.19
N LEU A 502 -15.78 34.69 12.28
CA LEU A 502 -16.23 35.83 13.08
C LEU A 502 -15.04 36.56 13.73
N VAL A 503 -14.06 35.82 14.25
CA VAL A 503 -12.82 36.41 14.81
C VAL A 503 -12.06 37.21 13.75
N ALA A 504 -11.91 36.66 12.54
CA ALA A 504 -11.24 37.36 11.45
C ALA A 504 -12.01 38.61 10.99
N MET A 505 -13.34 38.52 10.80
CA MET A 505 -14.16 39.67 10.40
C MET A 505 -14.12 40.80 11.42
N HIS A 506 -14.26 40.48 12.71
CA HIS A 506 -14.21 41.48 13.77
C HIS A 506 -12.83 42.17 13.85
N TYR A 507 -11.73 41.41 13.66
CA TYR A 507 -10.39 42.00 13.59
C TYR A 507 -10.25 42.96 12.39
N LEU A 508 -10.68 42.53 11.20
CA LEU A 508 -10.62 43.31 9.97
C LEU A 508 -11.47 44.59 10.07
N GLU A 509 -12.63 44.50 10.69
CA GLU A 509 -13.48 45.65 10.97
C GLU A 509 -12.80 46.64 11.92
N LYS A 510 -12.31 46.17 13.08
CA LYS A 510 -11.74 47.05 14.12
C LYS A 510 -10.41 47.69 13.72
N GLN A 511 -9.52 46.93 13.07
CA GLN A 511 -8.17 47.41 12.72
C GLN A 511 -8.09 48.04 11.33
N HIS A 512 -8.92 47.59 10.39
CA HIS A 512 -8.84 48.01 8.98
C HIS A 512 -10.11 48.68 8.46
N GLY A 513 -11.21 48.73 9.24
CA GLY A 513 -12.48 49.32 8.80
C GLY A 513 -13.16 48.52 7.68
N LEU A 514 -12.77 47.27 7.48
CA LEU A 514 -13.29 46.42 6.40
C LEU A 514 -14.55 45.69 6.87
N GLN A 515 -15.67 46.02 6.24
CA GLN A 515 -16.97 45.42 6.55
C GLN A 515 -17.29 44.27 5.58
N PRO A 516 -18.00 43.23 6.03
CA PRO A 516 -18.53 42.19 5.15
C PRO A 516 -19.54 42.78 4.16
N ALA A 517 -19.39 42.43 2.88
CA ALA A 517 -20.33 42.75 1.82
C ALA A 517 -20.81 41.45 1.13
N PRO A 518 -21.98 41.47 0.47
CA PRO A 518 -22.37 40.38 -0.42
C PRO A 518 -21.33 40.15 -1.52
N GLY A 519 -21.15 38.91 -1.95
CA GLY A 519 -20.25 38.59 -3.07
C GLY A 519 -20.65 39.29 -4.38
N ASP A 520 -19.66 39.57 -5.24
CA ASP A 520 -19.92 40.21 -6.54
C ASP A 520 -20.47 39.22 -7.57
N ARG A 521 -20.28 37.92 -7.34
CA ARG A 521 -20.71 36.81 -8.20
C ARG A 521 -21.68 35.90 -7.47
N GLU A 522 -22.52 35.19 -8.23
CA GLU A 522 -23.49 34.23 -7.66
C GLU A 522 -22.84 33.09 -6.86
N ASP A 523 -21.58 32.74 -7.15
CA ASP A 523 -20.83 31.70 -6.45
C ASP A 523 -20.00 32.22 -5.25
N GLU A 524 -19.96 33.54 -5.07
CA GLU A 524 -19.31 34.21 -3.95
C GLU A 524 -20.36 34.55 -2.87
N PHE A 525 -20.21 33.95 -1.70
CA PHE A 525 -21.17 34.17 -0.61
C PHE A 525 -20.89 35.47 0.14
N LEU A 526 -19.61 35.76 0.37
CA LEU A 526 -19.14 36.87 1.18
C LEU A 526 -17.97 37.54 0.46
N LYS A 527 -17.91 38.86 0.53
CA LYS A 527 -16.76 39.66 0.13
C LYS A 527 -16.23 40.44 1.34
N LEU A 528 -14.92 40.35 1.59
CA LEU A 528 -14.21 41.14 2.59
C LEU A 528 -13.09 41.91 1.89
N GLY A 529 -13.17 43.25 1.92
CA GLY A 529 -12.29 44.08 1.10
C GLY A 529 -12.51 43.78 -0.38
N ASP A 530 -11.45 43.41 -1.09
CA ASP A 530 -11.51 42.99 -2.50
C ASP A 530 -11.62 41.46 -2.68
N THR A 531 -11.57 40.69 -1.59
CA THR A 531 -11.51 39.22 -1.62
C THR A 531 -12.91 38.62 -1.51
N GLY A 532 -13.33 37.92 -2.57
CA GLY A 532 -14.56 37.12 -2.61
C GLY A 532 -14.34 35.68 -2.11
N PHE A 533 -15.16 35.24 -1.17
CA PHE A 533 -15.16 33.88 -0.63
C PHE A 533 -16.15 33.02 -1.40
N LYS A 534 -15.59 32.21 -2.30
CA LYS A 534 -16.34 31.26 -3.12
C LYS A 534 -16.71 30.01 -2.32
N LEU A 535 -17.96 29.58 -2.48
CA LEU A 535 -18.45 28.35 -1.87
C LEU A 535 -17.92 27.11 -2.58
N MET A 536 -17.62 26.08 -1.79
CA MET A 536 -17.33 24.77 -2.32
C MET A 536 -18.64 24.14 -2.85
N ASN A 537 -18.64 23.81 -4.14
CA ASN A 537 -19.66 23.00 -4.77
C ASN A 537 -19.54 21.53 -4.32
N SER A 538 -20.50 20.68 -4.70
CA SER A 538 -20.47 19.24 -4.35
C SER A 538 -19.22 18.50 -4.85
N THR A 539 -18.50 19.07 -5.83
CA THR A 539 -17.29 18.55 -6.46
C THR A 539 -16.14 19.56 -6.33
N PHE A 540 -15.09 19.26 -5.56
CA PHE A 540 -13.94 20.15 -5.41
C PHE A 540 -12.65 19.34 -5.38
N GLY A 541 -11.86 19.47 -6.45
CA GLY A 541 -10.64 18.69 -6.63
C GLY A 541 -10.93 17.20 -6.51
N GLY A 542 -10.30 16.53 -5.54
CA GLY A 542 -10.51 15.10 -5.30
C GLY A 542 -11.92 14.74 -4.80
N TYR A 543 -12.68 15.69 -4.24
CA TYR A 543 -14.03 15.42 -3.73
C TYR A 543 -15.05 15.28 -4.87
N GLN A 544 -15.96 14.31 -4.73
CA GLN A 544 -17.02 14.04 -5.71
C GLN A 544 -18.44 14.14 -5.13
N SER A 545 -18.58 14.22 -3.82
CA SER A 545 -19.85 14.42 -3.11
C SER A 545 -19.57 14.90 -1.70
N VAL A 546 -19.45 16.20 -1.53
CA VAL A 546 -19.40 16.82 -0.20
C VAL A 546 -20.82 16.94 0.36
N ASP A 547 -20.96 16.76 1.68
CA ASP A 547 -22.20 17.10 2.36
C ASP A 547 -22.50 18.59 2.15
N ALA A 548 -23.62 18.90 1.51
CA ALA A 548 -24.04 20.29 1.29
C ALA A 548 -24.59 20.95 2.56
N ALA A 549 -24.34 20.36 3.73
CA ALA A 549 -24.74 20.91 5.02
C ALA A 549 -23.74 21.99 5.43
N GLY A 550 -24.21 23.23 5.46
CA GLY A 550 -23.38 24.40 5.79
C GLY A 550 -22.54 24.88 4.62
N TYR A 551 -22.06 26.11 4.76
CA TYR A 551 -21.22 26.77 3.74
C TYR A 551 -19.77 26.40 4.04
N GLN A 552 -19.08 25.73 3.11
CA GLN A 552 -17.75 25.15 3.38
C GLN A 552 -16.67 25.65 2.42
N ILE A 553 -15.43 25.72 2.91
CA ILE A 553 -14.22 25.96 2.10
C ILE A 553 -13.06 25.08 2.57
N PRO A 554 -12.06 24.76 1.72
CA PRO A 554 -10.87 24.03 2.17
C PRO A 554 -10.00 24.87 3.13
N ILE A 555 -9.34 24.18 4.08
CA ILE A 555 -8.39 24.80 5.01
C ILE A 555 -7.01 24.89 4.36
N THR A 556 -6.40 26.06 4.45
CA THR A 556 -5.00 26.32 4.14
C THR A 556 -4.18 26.21 5.42
N TYR A 557 -3.47 25.10 5.56
CA TYR A 557 -2.60 24.88 6.71
C TYR A 557 -1.28 25.63 6.59
N ARG A 558 -1.14 26.74 7.33
CA ARG A 558 0.04 27.63 7.29
C ARG A 558 1.38 27.00 7.76
N SER A 559 1.38 26.29 8.88
CA SER A 559 2.57 25.74 9.54
C SER A 559 2.22 24.47 10.32
N PRO A 560 3.07 23.42 10.32
CA PRO A 560 2.82 22.20 11.09
C PRO A 560 3.08 22.35 12.59
N THR A 561 3.96 23.26 13.01
CA THR A 561 4.49 23.30 14.39
C THR A 561 4.44 24.67 15.03
N GLN A 562 4.50 25.76 14.27
CA GLN A 562 4.62 27.11 14.83
C GLN A 562 3.75 28.11 14.06
N LEU A 563 2.44 27.90 14.14
CA LEU A 563 1.44 28.71 13.46
C LEU A 563 1.32 30.14 13.99
N ALA A 564 1.51 30.35 15.28
CA ALA A 564 1.47 31.65 15.95
C ALA A 564 2.44 31.66 17.13
N GLN A 565 2.73 32.85 17.66
CA GLN A 565 3.38 32.93 18.96
C GLN A 565 2.46 32.33 20.02
N ARG A 566 3.02 31.53 20.92
CA ARG A 566 2.28 30.78 21.95
C ARG A 566 2.75 31.18 23.33
N VAL A 567 1.81 31.47 24.22
CA VAL A 567 2.04 31.71 25.65
C VAL A 567 1.06 30.85 26.45
N SER A 568 1.43 30.48 27.68
CA SER A 568 0.53 29.71 28.56
C SER A 568 -0.47 30.62 29.27
N LEU A 569 -1.53 30.02 29.84
CA LEU A 569 -2.44 30.78 30.71
C LEU A 569 -1.70 31.32 31.94
N THR A 570 -0.77 30.54 32.51
CA THR A 570 0.05 30.98 33.64
C THR A 570 0.92 32.19 33.28
N ASP A 571 1.50 32.24 32.08
CA ASP A 571 2.33 33.39 31.65
C ASP A 571 1.51 34.69 31.60
N ILE A 572 0.25 34.60 31.14
CA ILE A 572 -0.69 35.74 31.16
C ILE A 572 -1.05 36.12 32.60
N LEU A 573 -1.41 35.16 33.45
CA LEU A 573 -1.80 35.43 34.85
C LEU A 573 -0.66 36.02 35.71
N THR A 574 0.58 35.75 35.33
CA THR A 574 1.77 36.30 35.98
C THR A 574 2.28 37.59 35.33
N ASP A 575 1.57 38.09 34.31
CA ASP A 575 1.92 39.28 33.52
C ASP A 575 3.36 39.22 32.96
N ALA A 576 3.79 38.01 32.56
CA ALA A 576 5.14 37.72 32.07
C ALA A 576 5.28 37.82 30.53
N VAL A 577 4.21 38.23 29.84
CA VAL A 577 4.13 38.29 28.38
C VAL A 577 4.44 39.68 27.87
N ASP A 578 5.22 39.77 26.79
CA ASP A 578 5.51 41.04 26.13
C ASP A 578 4.21 41.70 25.60
N PRO A 579 3.88 42.95 26.01
CA PRO A 579 2.71 43.69 25.54
C PRO A 579 2.60 43.80 24.01
N GLU A 580 3.72 43.80 23.29
CA GLU A 580 3.73 43.85 21.81
C GLU A 580 3.10 42.59 21.18
N LEU A 581 3.02 41.48 21.92
CA LEU A 581 2.35 40.26 21.46
C LEU A 581 0.82 40.34 21.56
N ILE A 582 0.28 41.31 22.30
CA ILE A 582 -1.16 41.47 22.55
C ILE A 582 -1.72 42.69 21.81
N THR A 583 -0.98 43.79 21.83
CA THR A 583 -1.44 45.09 21.33
C THR A 583 -1.85 45.03 19.85
N ASN A 584 -3.08 45.46 19.53
CA ASN A 584 -3.64 45.46 18.17
C ASN A 584 -3.63 44.10 17.44
N LYS A 585 -3.56 42.98 18.19
CA LYS A 585 -3.53 41.63 17.63
C LYS A 585 -4.82 40.85 17.93
N VAL A 586 -4.99 39.75 17.20
CA VAL A 586 -5.95 38.71 17.55
C VAL A 586 -5.36 37.87 18.67
N VAL A 587 -6.06 37.76 19.79
CA VAL A 587 -5.68 36.87 20.89
C VAL A 587 -6.68 35.72 20.95
N LEU A 588 -6.23 34.51 20.66
CA LEU A 588 -7.03 33.30 20.74
C LEU A 588 -6.71 32.55 22.03
N ILE A 589 -7.73 32.27 22.85
CA ILE A 589 -7.61 31.59 24.12
C ILE A 589 -8.34 30.24 24.01
N GLY A 590 -7.65 29.14 24.29
CA GLY A 590 -8.25 27.81 24.22
C GLY A 590 -7.39 26.69 24.79
N THR A 591 -7.97 25.50 24.91
CA THR A 591 -7.31 24.35 25.53
C THR A 591 -6.35 23.65 24.56
N THR A 592 -5.11 23.48 25.00
CA THR A 592 -4.04 22.83 24.23
C THR A 592 -3.45 21.60 24.93
N ALA A 593 -3.84 21.38 26.19
CA ALA A 593 -3.59 20.19 27.00
C ALA A 593 -3.78 18.88 26.21
N TYR A 594 -2.89 17.90 26.42
CA TYR A 594 -2.91 16.63 25.67
C TYR A 594 -4.03 15.70 26.18
N THR A 595 -4.50 15.88 27.41
CA THR A 595 -5.66 15.17 27.98
C THR A 595 -7.00 15.70 27.49
N SER A 596 -7.02 16.82 26.77
CA SER A 596 -8.23 17.42 26.21
C SER A 596 -8.90 16.49 25.20
N THR A 597 -10.23 16.43 25.24
CA THR A 597 -11.06 15.73 24.25
C THR A 597 -11.19 16.50 22.93
N ASP A 598 -10.75 17.76 22.89
CA ASP A 598 -10.81 18.64 21.72
C ASP A 598 -9.54 18.52 20.85
N LYS A 599 -9.28 17.31 20.36
CA LYS A 599 -8.08 16.93 19.59
C LYS A 599 -8.48 16.22 18.30
N PHE A 600 -7.89 16.63 17.17
CA PHE A 600 -8.31 16.19 15.84
C PHE A 600 -7.14 15.75 14.95
N PHE A 601 -7.42 14.83 14.03
CA PHE A 601 -6.50 14.45 12.97
C PHE A 601 -6.50 15.53 11.87
N THR A 602 -5.32 15.86 11.36
CA THR A 602 -5.13 16.86 10.30
C THR A 602 -4.19 16.32 9.22
N PRO A 603 -4.01 16.99 8.07
CA PRO A 603 -3.04 16.57 7.07
C PRO A 603 -1.61 16.38 7.60
N TYR A 604 -1.20 17.15 8.62
CA TYR A 604 0.14 17.03 9.23
C TYR A 604 0.37 15.79 10.06
N THR A 605 -0.71 15.09 10.42
CA THR A 605 -0.68 13.85 11.19
C THR A 605 0.02 12.69 10.42
N LEU A 606 0.33 12.85 9.12
CA LEU A 606 1.17 11.93 8.35
C LEU A 606 2.68 12.08 8.59
N ARG A 607 3.15 13.18 9.22
CA ARG A 607 4.56 13.59 9.21
C ARG A 607 5.33 13.31 10.51
N SER A 608 4.69 12.90 11.60
CA SER A 608 5.36 12.77 12.89
C SER A 608 6.08 11.44 13.04
N ASP A 609 7.41 11.51 13.17
CA ASP A 609 8.25 10.46 13.73
C ASP A 609 7.62 9.90 15.02
N ILE A 610 7.72 8.58 15.21
CA ILE A 610 7.02 7.75 16.22
C ILE A 610 7.41 8.08 17.69
N SER A 611 8.03 9.23 17.94
CA SER A 611 8.56 9.64 19.25
C SER A 611 7.90 10.86 19.91
N ASP A 612 7.07 11.66 19.21
CA ASP A 612 6.38 12.80 19.82
C ASP A 612 4.94 12.45 20.21
N GLU A 613 4.64 12.51 21.50
CA GLU A 613 3.33 12.15 22.10
C GLU A 613 2.16 13.08 21.70
N ASN A 614 2.37 14.05 20.78
CA ASN A 614 1.39 15.05 20.34
C ASN A 614 0.95 14.86 18.87
N TYR A 615 0.36 13.70 18.55
CA TYR A 615 -0.10 13.33 17.19
C TYR A 615 -1.29 14.15 16.66
N LEU A 616 -2.02 14.83 17.55
CA LEU A 616 -3.31 15.49 17.28
C LEU A 616 -3.24 17.00 17.53
N MET A 617 -3.86 17.76 16.62
CA MET A 617 -3.97 19.22 16.73
C MET A 617 -5.18 19.58 17.61
N SER A 618 -5.03 20.57 18.50
CA SER A 618 -6.17 21.07 19.29
C SER A 618 -7.18 21.85 18.45
N GLY A 619 -8.46 21.84 18.81
CA GLY A 619 -9.50 22.58 18.09
C GLY A 619 -9.16 24.07 17.95
N VAL A 620 -8.64 24.70 19.01
CA VAL A 620 -8.18 26.10 18.97
C VAL A 620 -7.06 26.34 17.95
N GLU A 621 -6.13 25.40 17.76
CA GLU A 621 -5.07 25.50 16.75
C GLU A 621 -5.63 25.37 15.33
N VAL A 622 -6.64 24.50 15.13
CA VAL A 622 -7.34 24.38 13.84
C VAL A 622 -8.08 25.68 13.51
N HIS A 623 -8.81 26.27 14.47
CA HIS A 623 -9.45 27.59 14.29
C HIS A 623 -8.44 28.69 14.00
N LEU A 624 -7.25 28.62 14.59
CA LEU A 624 -6.20 29.59 14.35
C LEU A 624 -5.68 29.53 12.90
N HIS A 625 -5.62 28.33 12.30
CA HIS A 625 -5.33 28.19 10.86
C HIS A 625 -6.38 28.89 10.01
N MET A 626 -7.65 28.79 10.39
CA MET A 626 -8.76 29.42 9.69
C MET A 626 -8.69 30.95 9.78
N VAL A 627 -8.45 31.50 10.98
CA VAL A 627 -8.26 32.94 11.16
C VAL A 627 -7.08 33.42 10.30
N SER A 628 -5.94 32.74 10.37
CA SER A 628 -4.77 33.11 9.57
C SER A 628 -5.03 33.04 8.07
N GLN A 629 -5.80 32.05 7.59
CA GLN A 629 -6.22 31.95 6.19
C GLN A 629 -7.05 33.17 5.77
N PHE A 630 -8.05 33.55 6.56
CA PHE A 630 -8.90 34.71 6.24
C PHE A 630 -8.10 36.02 6.23
N LEU A 631 -7.27 36.24 7.26
CA LEU A 631 -6.44 37.45 7.34
C LEU A 631 -5.43 37.50 6.20
N SER A 632 -4.79 36.38 5.86
CA SER A 632 -3.82 36.33 4.75
C SER A 632 -4.49 36.55 3.40
N ALA A 633 -5.71 36.04 3.20
CA ALA A 633 -6.45 36.23 1.96
C ALA A 633 -6.95 37.67 1.76
N VAL A 634 -7.24 38.40 2.84
CA VAL A 634 -7.76 39.78 2.77
C VAL A 634 -6.64 40.83 2.83
N LEU A 635 -5.60 40.61 3.64
CA LEU A 635 -4.55 41.60 3.91
C LEU A 635 -3.27 41.37 3.09
N ASP A 636 -2.97 40.12 2.72
CA ASP A 636 -1.72 39.76 2.04
C ASP A 636 -1.94 39.30 0.59
N ASP A 637 -3.17 39.38 0.06
CA ASP A 637 -3.59 38.83 -1.24
C ASP A 637 -3.21 37.35 -1.42
N TYR A 638 -3.16 36.58 -0.33
CA TYR A 638 -2.79 35.17 -0.38
C TYR A 638 -3.95 34.36 -1.01
N PRO A 639 -3.71 33.59 -2.09
CA PRO A 639 -4.80 32.97 -2.84
C PRO A 639 -5.50 31.88 -2.03
N LEU A 640 -6.83 31.92 -2.00
CA LEU A 640 -7.64 30.85 -1.42
C LEU A 640 -7.51 29.55 -2.23
N PRO A 641 -7.70 28.37 -1.60
CA PRO A 641 -7.72 27.11 -2.32
C PRO A 641 -8.77 27.10 -3.43
N TRP A 642 -8.37 26.63 -4.60
CA TRP A 642 -9.26 26.51 -5.76
C TRP A 642 -9.09 25.17 -6.47
N ALA A 643 -10.08 24.79 -7.25
CA ALA A 643 -10.07 23.55 -8.03
C ALA A 643 -10.56 23.81 -9.46
N TRP A 644 -10.29 22.86 -10.34
CA TRP A 644 -10.82 22.92 -11.69
C TRP A 644 -12.32 22.65 -11.74
N PRO A 645 -13.05 23.27 -12.68
CA PRO A 645 -14.42 22.86 -12.94
C PRO A 645 -14.43 21.43 -13.49
N ASP A 646 -15.54 20.72 -13.26
CA ASP A 646 -15.70 19.32 -13.67
C ASP A 646 -15.32 19.06 -15.14
N GLY A 647 -15.66 19.97 -16.05
CA GLY A 647 -15.32 19.86 -17.46
C GLY A 647 -13.81 19.82 -17.74
N ALA A 648 -13.01 20.58 -16.98
CA ALA A 648 -11.56 20.61 -17.11
C ALA A 648 -10.92 19.33 -16.54
N GLU A 649 -11.43 18.81 -15.43
CA GLU A 649 -10.99 17.51 -14.88
C GLU A 649 -11.32 16.34 -15.82
N ILE A 650 -12.51 16.34 -16.42
CA ILE A 650 -12.89 15.34 -17.44
C ILE A 650 -11.95 15.42 -18.64
N ALA A 651 -11.66 16.63 -19.13
CA ALA A 651 -10.70 16.84 -20.22
C ALA A 651 -9.31 16.32 -19.83
N TRP A 652 -8.87 16.55 -18.60
CA TRP A 652 -7.59 16.06 -18.06
C TRP A 652 -7.49 14.53 -18.10
N ILE A 653 -8.54 13.83 -17.66
CA ILE A 653 -8.64 12.35 -17.75
C ILE A 653 -8.55 11.88 -19.20
N ILE A 654 -9.28 12.52 -20.11
CA ILE A 654 -9.30 12.15 -21.53
C ILE A 654 -7.93 12.39 -22.20
N VAL A 655 -7.26 13.50 -21.88
CA VAL A 655 -5.92 13.81 -22.39
C VAL A 655 -4.92 12.74 -22.00
N TRP A 656 -4.92 12.30 -20.74
CA TRP A 656 -3.99 11.26 -20.28
C TRP A 656 -4.37 9.85 -20.76
N ALA A 657 -5.66 9.53 -20.90
CA ALA A 657 -6.09 8.31 -21.58
C ALA A 657 -5.61 8.28 -23.05
N SER A 658 -5.73 9.41 -23.74
CA SER A 658 -5.28 9.60 -25.12
C SER A 658 -3.77 9.49 -25.23
N GLY A 659 -3.04 10.15 -24.31
CA GLY A 659 -1.58 10.11 -24.23
C GLY A 659 -1.05 8.70 -24.01
N GLY A 660 -1.61 7.96 -23.06
CA GLY A 660 -1.25 6.56 -22.79
C GLY A 660 -1.51 5.65 -24.00
N SER A 661 -2.67 5.81 -24.64
CA SER A 661 -3.00 5.08 -25.87
C SER A 661 -2.05 5.43 -27.03
N TRP A 662 -1.82 6.72 -27.29
CA TRP A 662 -0.96 7.18 -28.39
C TRP A 662 0.49 6.77 -28.20
N LEU A 663 1.02 6.90 -26.97
CA LEU A 663 2.38 6.52 -26.62
C LEU A 663 2.60 5.02 -26.78
N THR A 664 1.66 4.23 -26.25
CA THR A 664 1.64 2.78 -26.42
C THR A 664 1.56 2.42 -27.89
N TRP A 665 0.90 3.25 -28.70
CA TRP A 665 0.81 3.06 -30.13
C TRP A 665 2.11 3.36 -30.88
N GLN A 666 2.73 4.49 -30.60
CA GLN A 666 3.90 4.99 -31.32
C GLN A 666 5.16 4.17 -31.00
N LEU A 667 5.34 3.79 -29.74
CA LEU A 667 6.53 3.07 -29.29
C LEU A 667 6.32 1.56 -29.41
N ARG A 668 7.18 0.90 -30.18
CA ARG A 668 7.10 -0.56 -30.41
C ARG A 668 8.07 -1.36 -29.54
N LYS A 669 9.19 -0.75 -29.10
CA LYS A 669 10.18 -1.42 -28.27
C LYS A 669 9.82 -1.27 -26.79
N ARG A 670 9.78 -2.39 -26.06
CA ARG A 670 9.40 -2.45 -24.64
C ARG A 670 10.19 -1.47 -23.74
N ARG A 671 11.50 -1.32 -23.95
CA ARG A 671 12.32 -0.39 -23.17
C ARG A 671 11.89 1.08 -23.29
N TYR A 672 11.49 1.51 -24.49
CA TYR A 672 11.02 2.88 -24.71
C TYR A 672 9.60 3.06 -24.18
N LEU A 673 8.76 2.02 -24.24
CA LEU A 673 7.44 2.03 -23.61
C LEU A 673 7.54 2.20 -22.09
N LEU A 674 8.44 1.46 -21.41
CA LEU A 674 8.64 1.58 -19.97
C LEU A 674 9.17 2.97 -19.58
N LEU A 675 10.16 3.48 -20.32
CA LEU A 675 10.70 4.81 -20.10
C LEU A 675 9.63 5.89 -20.26
N ALA A 676 8.86 5.83 -21.35
CA ALA A 676 7.86 6.84 -21.62
C ALA A 676 6.64 6.73 -20.70
N TYR A 677 6.29 5.53 -20.24
CA TYR A 677 5.32 5.35 -19.16
C TYR A 677 5.80 6.04 -17.88
N GLY A 678 7.05 5.81 -17.46
CA GLY A 678 7.65 6.48 -16.30
C GLY A 678 7.64 8.00 -16.43
N ILE A 679 8.00 8.53 -17.60
CA ILE A 679 7.92 9.98 -17.89
C ILE A 679 6.47 10.48 -17.77
N GLY A 680 5.49 9.73 -18.27
CA GLY A 680 4.08 10.09 -18.15
C GLY A 680 3.60 10.17 -16.70
N VAL A 681 3.95 9.20 -15.86
CA VAL A 681 3.63 9.21 -14.43
C VAL A 681 4.25 10.43 -13.73
N VAL A 682 5.53 10.69 -13.98
CA VAL A 682 6.25 11.86 -13.42
C VAL A 682 5.64 13.16 -13.91
N ALA A 683 5.23 13.25 -15.18
CA ALA A 683 4.60 14.43 -15.73
C ALA A 683 3.21 14.70 -15.11
N ILE A 684 2.38 13.67 -14.91
CA ILE A 684 1.08 13.79 -14.21
C ILE A 684 1.31 14.31 -12.79
N ALA A 685 2.14 13.61 -12.01
CA ALA A 685 2.40 13.97 -10.61
C ALA A 685 3.06 15.36 -10.48
N GLY A 686 4.04 15.65 -11.33
CA GLY A 686 4.73 16.95 -11.35
C GLY A 686 3.80 18.10 -11.72
N THR A 687 2.87 17.89 -12.66
CA THR A 687 1.86 18.91 -13.01
C THR A 687 0.93 19.18 -11.83
N THR A 688 0.45 18.13 -11.14
CA THR A 688 -0.35 18.30 -9.92
C THR A 688 0.39 19.09 -8.84
N VAL A 689 1.67 18.78 -8.60
CA VAL A 689 2.49 19.55 -7.63
C VAL A 689 2.62 21.01 -8.05
N LEU A 690 2.87 21.30 -9.32
CA LEU A 690 2.98 22.68 -9.82
C LEU A 690 1.68 23.48 -9.60
N PHE A 691 0.53 22.88 -9.85
CA PHE A 691 -0.78 23.50 -9.56
C PHE A 691 -0.98 23.69 -8.06
N PHE A 692 -0.60 22.71 -7.24
CA PHE A 692 -0.71 22.81 -5.79
C PHE A 692 0.11 23.96 -5.19
N LEU A 693 1.27 24.30 -5.78
CA LEU A 693 2.05 25.48 -5.39
C LEU A 693 1.31 26.81 -5.59
N THR A 694 0.24 26.83 -6.38
CA THR A 694 -0.65 27.98 -6.59
C THR A 694 -1.95 27.88 -5.79
N ASN A 695 -1.98 27.03 -4.75
CA ASN A 695 -3.17 26.62 -3.98
C ASN A 695 -4.28 25.98 -4.84
N ALA A 696 -3.91 25.36 -5.96
CA ALA A 696 -4.85 24.66 -6.82
C ALA A 696 -4.83 23.16 -6.54
N TRP A 697 -5.97 22.57 -6.19
CA TRP A 697 -6.08 21.13 -6.06
C TRP A 697 -6.61 20.49 -7.36
N VAL A 698 -5.71 19.81 -8.07
CA VAL A 698 -6.02 19.07 -9.30
C VAL A 698 -5.87 17.57 -9.05
N PRO A 699 -6.90 16.73 -9.33
CA PRO A 699 -6.84 15.28 -9.12
C PRO A 699 -5.70 14.59 -9.86
N VAL A 700 -5.07 13.59 -9.24
CA VAL A 700 -3.92 12.86 -9.79
C VAL A 700 -4.23 11.38 -10.05
N VAL A 701 -5.09 10.78 -9.23
CA VAL A 701 -5.35 9.32 -9.23
C VAL A 701 -6.15 8.93 -10.46
N ALA A 702 -7.24 9.66 -10.75
CA ALA A 702 -8.07 9.39 -11.93
C ALA A 702 -7.28 9.49 -13.26
N PRO A 703 -6.52 10.57 -13.55
CA PRO A 703 -5.71 10.66 -14.78
C PRO A 703 -4.57 9.64 -14.83
N LEU A 704 -3.95 9.29 -13.70
CA LEU A 704 -2.94 8.24 -13.64
C LEU A 704 -3.55 6.85 -13.94
N ALA A 705 -4.72 6.55 -13.39
CA ALA A 705 -5.47 5.34 -13.68
C ALA A 705 -5.86 5.28 -15.16
N ALA A 706 -6.33 6.40 -15.72
CA ALA A 706 -6.66 6.53 -17.14
C ALA A 706 -5.45 6.27 -18.05
N PHE A 707 -4.31 6.88 -17.75
CA PHE A 707 -3.06 6.67 -18.47
C PHE A 707 -2.63 5.19 -18.43
N THR A 708 -2.73 4.57 -17.26
CA THR A 708 -2.29 3.18 -17.03
C THR A 708 -3.20 2.17 -17.71
N VAL A 709 -4.52 2.28 -17.50
CA VAL A 709 -5.52 1.37 -18.09
C VAL A 709 -5.52 1.50 -19.62
N ALA A 710 -5.43 2.71 -20.16
CA ALA A 710 -5.39 2.92 -21.61
C ALA A 710 -4.14 2.28 -22.23
N SER A 711 -2.98 2.48 -21.61
CA SER A 711 -1.71 1.88 -22.05
C SER A 711 -1.75 0.34 -21.99
N GLY A 712 -2.24 -0.22 -20.88
CA GLY A 712 -2.37 -1.67 -20.71
C GLY A 712 -3.34 -2.32 -21.68
N SER A 713 -4.51 -1.71 -21.88
CA SER A 713 -5.56 -2.18 -22.79
C SER A 713 -5.07 -2.24 -24.24
N LEU A 714 -4.37 -1.21 -24.69
CA LEU A 714 -3.85 -1.17 -26.06
C LEU A 714 -2.67 -2.12 -26.27
N LEU A 715 -1.83 -2.31 -25.25
CA LEU A 715 -0.77 -3.32 -25.27
C LEU A 715 -1.37 -4.74 -25.38
N ALA A 716 -2.43 -5.03 -24.64
CA ALA A 716 -3.16 -6.29 -24.71
C ALA A 716 -3.80 -6.49 -26.10
N TYR A 717 -4.46 -5.47 -26.65
CA TYR A 717 -5.03 -5.49 -28.00
C TYR A 717 -3.98 -5.79 -29.07
N ARG A 718 -2.81 -5.15 -28.99
CA ARG A 718 -1.68 -5.38 -29.91
C ARG A 718 -1.21 -6.83 -29.87
N ARG A 719 -0.99 -7.38 -28.67
CA ARG A 719 -0.60 -8.78 -28.50
C ARG A 719 -1.66 -9.74 -29.04
N TYR A 720 -2.93 -9.44 -28.80
CA TYR A 720 -4.05 -10.24 -29.33
C TYR A 720 -4.05 -10.24 -30.88
N ARG A 721 -3.94 -9.07 -31.52
CA ARG A 721 -3.89 -8.94 -32.98
C ARG A 721 -2.66 -9.59 -33.62
N GLN A 722 -1.52 -9.57 -32.93
CA GLN A 722 -0.31 -10.28 -33.38
C GLN A 722 -0.49 -11.80 -33.33
N ARG A 723 -1.20 -12.31 -32.32
CA ARG A 723 -1.47 -13.74 -32.14
C ARG A 723 -2.56 -14.28 -33.07
N TYR A 724 -3.54 -13.44 -33.42
CA TYR A 724 -4.67 -13.78 -34.27
C TYR A 724 -4.79 -12.79 -35.45
N PRO A 725 -3.89 -12.84 -36.44
CA PRO A 725 -4.06 -12.07 -37.66
C PRO A 725 -5.36 -12.51 -38.35
N ARG A 726 -6.15 -11.54 -38.87
CA ARG A 726 -7.35 -11.87 -39.66
C ARG A 726 -6.89 -12.68 -40.87
N LEU A 727 -7.31 -13.94 -40.98
CA LEU A 727 -7.31 -14.67 -42.24
C LEU A 727 -8.14 -13.82 -43.22
N ARG A 728 -7.49 -13.33 -44.28
CA ARG A 728 -8.15 -12.67 -45.40
C ARG A 728 -8.54 -13.71 -46.44
#